data_AF-A0AAQ5YYL0-F1
#
_entry.id   AF-A0AAQ5YYL0-F1
#
_cell.length_a   1.000
_cell.length_b   1.000
_cell.length_c   1.000
_cell.angle_alpha   90.00
_cell.angle_beta   90.00
_cell.angle_gamma   90.00
#
_symmetry.space_group_name_H-M   'P 1'
#
loop_
_entity.id
_entity.type
_entity.pdbx_description
1 polymer ?
#
loop_
_entity_poly.entity_id
_entity_poly.type
_entity_poly.pdbx_seq_one_letter_code
_entity_poly.pdbx_strand_id
1 'polypeptide(L)'
;YHLPRTKPHRQALRGAGYLLHAQSSSCLSLTEELFLEAAEYGNIPEVRRMLEELPGLNVNCVNYMGQNALQLAVANEHLEVTKLLLKKKDLARIGDALLLAISKGYTRIVEAILSHEAFADSRRLTNSPGQAETHDDFFSYDEDGTRFSLDITPIILASQCHEYEIVHILFLKGARIERPHDYLCQCMTCSEQQRHDSFSHSQSRINAYKGLASPAYLCLSNEDPVMAALELSNELAVLANTEKEFKNDYKKLSMQCKDFVVGLLDLCRNTEEVEAILNGDTEARQSSETCSRQNLIRLKLAIKYELKKFVAHPNCQQQLLSIWYENLSGLRQQTTAVKILLVLGVAVGLPVLACIYWIAPSSKIGKLMCGPFLKFVAHAASFMIFLCLLVLNAADRFGGTSLLPNMTTHDYPSQLFRMKTTPFTWMEILIISWVIGKIWKECKGIWSQDFREYISEPWNLLDFSILAIFMTSFIARLMAFWHAYSAQCYIDKHYADLSNKTLPFEIQYFQLARIHWMPSDPQLISEGLYAIAVVLSFSRIAYILPANESFGPLQISLGRTVKDIFKFMVVFVTVFVAFMVGMFNLYSYYLGAKHNDAFTTYVLEESFKTLFWAIFGLSEVKSVVININHKFIENIGYVLYGVYNIIMVIVLLNMLIAMFNSSFQEIEDDADVEWKFARAKLWFSYFEHGGTLPVPFNLVPSPKSVVSLLLGVRESLWDAPSSKSKENSTDEMDFTLITQMVRSSLQKIMTCLIKRFILKAQRDKDNDEVNEGELKQIKQDISSLRYELLERGNQIVSLFSVKEIIRCSLLQCLYQYS
;
A
#
# COMPACT_ATOMS: atom_id res chain seq x y z
N TYR A 1 20.23 -10.87 56.42
CA TYR A 1 21.29 -9.87 56.15
C TYR A 1 21.64 -9.92 54.67
N HIS A 2 21.01 -9.04 53.89
CA HIS A 2 21.49 -8.39 52.66
C HIS A 2 20.24 -7.84 51.95
N LEU A 3 19.88 -6.60 52.31
CA LEU A 3 18.93 -5.79 51.55
C LEU A 3 19.53 -5.47 50.16
N PRO A 4 18.73 -5.46 49.08
CA PRO A 4 19.14 -4.88 47.82
C PRO A 4 19.16 -3.35 47.96
N ARG A 5 20.32 -2.75 47.69
CA ARG A 5 20.46 -1.28 47.57
C ARG A 5 19.70 -0.82 46.32
N THR A 6 18.53 -0.23 46.54
CA THR A 6 17.83 0.59 45.55
C THR A 6 18.71 1.80 45.19
N LYS A 7 19.12 1.91 43.92
CA LYS A 7 19.73 3.11 43.34
C LYS A 7 18.69 4.25 43.33
N PRO A 8 19.00 5.48 43.77
CA PRO A 8 18.11 6.60 43.55
C PRO A 8 18.28 7.08 42.09
N HIS A 9 17.24 6.90 41.28
CA HIS A 9 17.10 7.65 40.03
C HIS A 9 16.89 9.13 40.39
N ARG A 10 17.72 10.02 39.83
CA ARG A 10 17.38 11.45 39.74
C ARG A 10 16.11 11.56 38.88
N GLN A 11 14.97 11.81 39.51
CA GLN A 11 13.75 12.19 38.82
C GLN A 11 13.99 13.52 38.12
N ALA A 12 13.84 13.53 36.79
CA ALA A 12 13.74 14.75 36.01
C ALA A 12 12.43 15.47 36.35
N LEU A 13 12.49 16.43 37.28
CA LEU A 13 11.44 17.43 37.42
C LEU A 13 11.55 18.40 36.23
N ARG A 14 10.80 18.11 35.15
CA ARG A 14 10.54 19.11 34.11
C ARG A 14 9.60 20.18 34.67
N GLY A 15 10.14 21.37 34.87
CA GLY A 15 9.39 22.59 35.13
C GLY A 15 10.21 23.79 34.67
N ALA A 16 9.56 24.76 34.02
CA ALA A 16 10.13 26.01 33.51
C ALA A 16 10.69 26.96 34.60
N GLY A 17 11.03 26.43 35.79
CA GLY A 17 11.51 27.17 36.96
C GLY A 17 13.04 27.21 37.12
N TYR A 18 13.82 26.59 36.23
CA TYR A 18 15.29 26.52 36.37
C TYR A 18 16.05 27.77 35.91
N LEU A 19 15.41 28.72 35.23
CA LEU A 19 16.03 30.01 34.90
C LEU A 19 16.26 30.91 36.13
N LEU A 20 15.71 30.59 37.30
CA LEU A 20 15.75 31.44 38.49
C LEU A 20 16.56 30.87 39.68
N HIS A 21 17.00 29.62 39.63
CA HIS A 21 17.79 29.01 40.72
C HIS A 21 18.90 28.10 40.19
N ALA A 22 19.99 28.72 39.73
CA ALA A 22 21.32 28.10 39.65
C ALA A 22 22.42 29.16 39.79
N GLN A 23 22.41 29.91 40.90
CA GLN A 23 23.65 30.42 41.46
C GLN A 23 24.37 29.25 42.15
N SER A 24 25.12 28.44 41.38
CA SER A 24 26.27 27.64 41.85
C SER A 24 26.67 26.55 40.82
N SER A 25 27.02 26.93 39.60
CA SER A 25 27.99 26.19 38.78
C SER A 25 29.28 27.01 38.76
N SER A 26 30.42 26.34 38.91
CA SER A 26 31.76 26.90 39.12
C SER A 26 32.01 28.21 38.36
N CYS A 27 32.43 29.27 39.07
CA CYS A 27 32.87 30.52 38.46
C CYS A 27 34.01 30.21 37.48
N LEU A 28 33.75 30.32 36.18
CA LEU A 28 34.78 30.24 35.13
C LEU A 28 35.89 31.23 35.48
N SER A 29 37.13 30.76 35.39
CA SER A 29 38.26 31.70 35.43
C SER A 29 38.22 32.60 34.19
N LEU A 30 38.66 33.85 34.31
CA LEU A 30 38.76 34.77 33.18
C LEU A 30 39.57 34.18 32.02
N THR A 31 40.57 33.33 32.35
CA THR A 31 41.38 32.61 31.38
C THR A 31 40.61 31.50 30.65
N GLU A 32 39.66 30.81 31.30
CA GLU A 32 38.81 29.82 30.64
C GLU A 32 37.74 30.49 29.77
N GLU A 33 37.21 31.65 30.20
CA GLU A 33 36.26 32.44 29.39
C GLU A 33 36.92 32.93 28.09
N LEU A 34 38.13 33.51 28.19
CA LEU A 34 38.92 33.90 27.02
C LEU A 34 39.27 32.71 26.11
N PHE A 35 39.52 31.53 26.69
CA PHE A 35 39.78 30.31 25.92
C PHE A 35 38.54 29.85 25.14
N LEU A 36 37.35 29.87 25.77
CA LEU A 36 36.09 29.52 25.13
C LEU A 36 35.72 30.51 24.03
N GLU A 37 35.88 31.82 24.27
CA GLU A 37 35.68 32.85 23.24
C GLU A 37 36.65 32.66 22.07
N ALA A 38 37.93 32.39 22.36
CA ALA A 38 38.93 32.14 21.32
C ALA A 38 38.57 30.90 20.48
N ALA A 39 38.05 29.84 21.09
CA ALA A 39 37.56 28.65 20.39
C ALA A 39 36.29 28.93 19.57
N GLU A 40 35.35 29.74 20.09
CA GLU A 40 34.10 30.09 19.42
C GLU A 40 34.33 30.94 18.16
N TYR A 41 35.19 31.96 18.25
CA TYR A 41 35.53 32.85 17.13
C TYR A 41 36.59 32.29 16.18
N GLY A 42 37.19 31.14 16.51
CA GLY A 42 38.21 30.51 15.67
C GLY A 42 39.57 31.21 15.73
N ASN A 43 39.95 31.80 16.86
CA ASN A 43 41.26 32.43 17.04
C ASN A 43 42.35 31.36 17.25
N ILE A 44 42.78 30.74 16.15
CA ILE A 44 43.77 29.65 16.09
C ILE A 44 45.05 29.94 16.91
N PRO A 45 45.73 31.10 16.77
CA PRO A 45 46.98 31.34 17.50
C PRO A 45 46.78 31.41 19.00
N GLU A 46 45.72 32.08 19.45
CA GLU A 46 45.47 32.24 20.87
C GLU A 46 45.12 30.90 21.51
N VAL A 47 44.30 30.08 20.83
CA VAL A 47 44.00 28.72 21.28
C VAL A 47 45.27 27.87 21.35
N ARG A 48 46.14 27.91 20.33
CA ARG A 48 47.42 27.19 20.32
C ARG A 48 48.32 27.65 21.47
N ARG A 49 48.49 28.96 21.64
CA ARG A 49 49.31 29.58 22.67
C ARG A 49 48.84 29.15 24.06
N MET A 50 47.54 29.23 24.33
CA MET A 50 46.97 28.81 25.61
C MET A 50 47.12 27.30 25.87
N LEU A 51 47.01 26.45 24.84
CA LEU A 51 47.20 24.99 24.95
C LEU A 51 48.65 24.55 25.20
N GLU A 52 49.63 25.36 24.79
CA GLU A 52 51.07 25.08 24.92
C GLU A 52 51.67 25.75 26.16
N GLU A 53 51.28 26.99 26.49
CA GLU A 53 51.86 27.80 27.57
C GLU A 53 51.20 27.56 28.95
N LEU A 54 49.94 27.11 29.02
CA LEU A 54 49.20 26.97 30.27
C LEU A 54 48.95 25.49 30.64
N PRO A 55 49.83 24.85 31.43
CA PRO A 55 49.67 23.45 31.83
C PRO A 55 48.54 23.20 32.84
N GLY A 56 48.01 24.25 33.48
CA GLY A 56 46.88 24.17 34.43
C GLY A 56 45.51 24.48 33.83
N LEU A 57 45.42 24.71 32.51
CA LEU A 57 44.16 25.04 31.84
C LEU A 57 43.26 23.79 31.77
N ASN A 58 42.05 23.90 32.31
CA ASN A 58 41.04 22.87 32.11
C ASN A 58 40.49 22.96 30.68
N VAL A 59 40.92 22.03 29.82
CA VAL A 59 40.45 21.95 28.43
C VAL A 59 38.96 21.62 28.35
N ASN A 60 38.40 20.96 29.37
CA ASN A 60 36.99 20.58 29.45
C ASN A 60 36.13 21.63 30.20
N CYS A 61 36.54 22.90 30.17
CA CYS A 61 35.71 23.98 30.70
C CYS A 61 34.40 24.11 29.91
N VAL A 62 33.33 24.50 30.60
CA VAL A 62 31.98 24.58 30.03
C VAL A 62 31.45 26.01 30.13
N ASN A 63 30.76 26.48 29.09
CA ASN A 63 30.12 27.80 29.09
C ASN A 63 28.83 27.81 29.94
N TYR A 64 28.12 28.95 29.99
CA TYR A 64 26.84 29.10 30.70
C TYR A 64 25.73 28.17 30.17
N MET A 65 25.87 27.66 28.94
CA MET A 65 24.97 26.66 28.34
C MET A 65 25.48 25.22 28.53
N GLY A 66 26.58 25.03 29.26
CA GLY A 66 27.19 23.72 29.50
C GLY A 66 28.10 23.21 28.37
N GLN A 67 28.38 23.97 27.31
CA GLN A 67 29.14 23.51 26.14
C GLN A 67 30.66 23.59 26.34
N ASN A 68 31.37 22.56 25.88
CA ASN A 68 32.84 22.47 25.87
C ASN A 68 33.45 23.21 24.66
N ALA A 69 34.73 23.59 24.75
CA ALA A 69 35.49 24.24 23.68
C ALA A 69 35.43 23.48 22.34
N LEU A 70 35.44 22.14 22.39
CA LEU A 70 35.30 21.28 21.20
C LEU A 70 33.91 21.40 20.57
N GLN A 71 32.83 21.40 21.37
CA GLN A 71 31.47 21.54 20.85
C GLN A 71 31.26 22.91 20.21
N LEU A 72 31.84 23.97 20.78
CA LEU A 72 31.81 25.32 20.22
C LEU A 72 32.58 25.42 18.89
N ALA A 73 33.80 24.87 18.85
CA ALA A 73 34.60 24.85 17.63
C ALA A 73 33.90 24.08 16.49
N VAL A 74 33.28 22.94 16.81
CA VAL A 74 32.50 22.14 15.85
C VAL A 74 31.22 22.85 15.42
N ALA A 75 30.53 23.54 16.34
CA ALA A 75 29.28 24.26 16.02
C ALA A 75 29.47 25.34 14.95
N ASN A 76 30.66 25.94 14.89
CA ASN A 76 31.00 27.04 13.98
C ASN A 76 31.90 26.62 12.79
N GLU A 77 32.09 25.32 12.57
CA GLU A 77 32.95 24.73 11.52
C GLU A 77 34.45 25.10 11.57
N HIS A 78 35.02 25.34 12.76
CA HIS A 78 36.45 25.64 12.90
C HIS A 78 37.32 24.38 12.83
N LEU A 79 37.62 23.90 11.61
CA LEU A 79 38.38 22.66 11.37
C LEU A 79 39.77 22.67 12.03
N GLU A 80 40.53 23.75 11.89
CA GLU A 80 41.91 23.80 12.39
C GLU A 80 41.96 23.88 13.93
N VAL A 81 41.05 24.64 14.55
CA VAL A 81 40.87 24.64 16.01
C VAL A 81 40.49 23.25 16.50
N THR A 82 39.57 22.58 15.80
CA THR A 82 39.15 21.21 16.12
C THR A 82 40.33 20.24 16.07
N LYS A 83 41.16 20.29 15.02
CA LYS A 83 42.39 19.48 14.92
C LYS A 83 43.38 19.77 16.04
N LEU A 84 43.51 21.01 16.48
CA LEU A 84 44.40 21.38 17.59
C LEU A 84 43.90 20.82 18.92
N LEU A 85 42.59 20.94 19.18
CA LEU A 85 41.96 20.39 20.39
C LEU A 85 42.11 18.87 20.43
N LEU A 86 41.83 18.17 19.32
CA LEU A 86 41.92 16.72 19.20
C LEU A 86 43.34 16.14 19.39
N LYS A 87 44.40 16.96 19.41
CA LYS A 87 45.76 16.48 19.75
C LYS A 87 45.92 16.17 21.24
N LYS A 88 45.07 16.74 22.11
CA LYS A 88 45.09 16.47 23.55
C LYS A 88 44.28 15.20 23.82
N LYS A 89 44.83 14.31 24.66
CA LYS A 89 44.23 12.99 24.94
C LYS A 89 43.05 13.05 25.92
N ASP A 90 42.99 14.07 26.78
CA ASP A 90 42.05 14.15 27.90
C ASP A 90 40.80 14.99 27.57
N LEU A 91 40.15 14.72 26.43
CA LEU A 91 38.93 15.40 26.00
C LEU A 91 37.68 14.61 26.40
N ALA A 92 36.76 15.28 27.11
CA ALA A 92 35.41 14.80 27.36
C ALA A 92 34.45 15.23 26.24
N ARG A 93 33.31 14.55 26.10
CA ARG A 93 32.20 14.90 25.18
C ARG A 93 32.52 14.86 23.68
N ILE A 94 33.52 14.09 23.27
CA ILE A 94 33.89 13.90 21.85
C ILE A 94 32.73 13.25 21.07
N GLY A 95 31.96 12.36 21.71
CA GLY A 95 30.81 11.69 21.10
C GLY A 95 29.67 12.65 20.78
N ASP A 96 29.33 13.61 21.66
CA ASP A 96 28.33 14.63 21.34
C ASP A 96 28.82 15.60 20.24
N ALA A 97 30.11 15.96 20.26
CA ALA A 97 30.71 16.76 19.19
C ALA A 97 30.63 16.05 17.83
N LEU A 98 30.80 14.71 17.80
CA LEU A 98 30.58 13.91 16.60
C LEU A 98 29.12 13.98 16.13
N LEU A 99 28.15 13.78 17.02
CA LEU A 99 26.72 13.85 16.66
C LEU A 99 26.34 15.26 16.16
N LEU A 100 26.93 16.31 16.73
CA LEU A 100 26.75 17.68 16.25
C LEU A 100 27.28 17.87 14.83
N ALA A 101 28.52 17.43 14.58
CA ALA A 101 29.14 17.52 13.27
C ALA A 101 28.32 16.77 12.20
N ILE A 102 27.79 15.59 12.55
CA ILE A 102 26.90 14.81 11.68
C ILE A 102 25.60 15.57 11.41
N SER A 103 24.96 16.13 12.44
CA SER A 103 23.72 16.89 12.30
C SER A 103 23.87 18.13 11.42
N LYS A 104 25.08 18.69 11.33
CA LYS A 104 25.41 19.86 10.51
C LYS A 104 25.94 19.53 9.11
N GLY A 105 26.33 18.27 8.85
CA GLY A 105 26.88 17.85 7.56
C GLY A 105 28.37 18.16 7.37
N TYR A 106 29.13 18.39 8.46
CA TYR A 106 30.55 18.78 8.37
C TYR A 106 31.47 17.58 8.12
N THR A 107 31.61 17.16 6.86
CA THR A 107 32.33 15.95 6.45
C THR A 107 33.79 15.94 6.92
N ARG A 108 34.53 17.05 6.71
CA ARG A 108 35.94 17.16 7.12
C ARG A 108 36.17 17.09 8.62
N ILE A 109 35.25 17.67 9.39
CA ILE A 109 35.30 17.63 10.86
C ILE A 109 35.00 16.21 11.34
N VAL A 110 34.01 15.54 10.75
CA VAL A 110 33.69 14.14 11.06
C VAL A 110 34.89 13.24 10.78
N GLU A 111 35.58 13.40 9.65
CA GLU A 111 36.80 12.63 9.36
C GLU A 111 37.90 12.89 10.39
N ALA A 112 38.11 14.14 10.78
CA ALA A 112 39.10 14.51 11.80
C ALA A 112 38.75 13.88 13.16
N ILE A 113 37.49 13.92 13.59
CA ILE A 113 37.04 13.33 14.85
C ILE A 113 37.17 11.80 14.81
N LEU A 114 36.77 11.14 13.71
CA LEU A 114 36.86 9.68 13.56
C LEU A 114 38.30 9.17 13.40
N SER A 115 39.27 10.05 13.15
CA SER A 115 40.69 9.70 13.12
C SER A 115 41.33 9.63 14.52
N HIS A 116 40.64 10.12 15.56
CA HIS A 116 41.14 10.15 16.93
C HIS A 116 41.19 8.76 17.58
N GLU A 117 42.16 8.53 18.47
CA GLU A 117 42.39 7.24 19.16
C GLU A 117 41.13 6.75 19.92
N ALA A 118 40.30 7.66 20.41
CA ALA A 118 39.07 7.33 21.15
C ALA A 118 38.01 6.57 20.34
N PHE A 119 38.10 6.59 19.00
CA PHE A 119 37.19 5.87 18.09
C PHE A 119 37.85 4.66 17.42
N ALA A 120 39.03 4.24 17.88
CA ALA A 120 39.68 3.01 17.40
C ALA A 120 38.83 1.75 17.68
N ASP A 121 38.09 1.75 18.79
CA ASP A 121 37.13 0.70 19.13
C ASP A 121 35.80 0.92 18.38
N SER A 122 35.56 0.14 17.32
CA SER A 122 34.31 0.18 16.53
C SER A 122 33.03 0.00 17.36
N ARG A 123 33.13 -0.58 18.57
CA ARG A 123 32.01 -0.77 19.50
C ARG A 123 31.35 0.53 19.95
N ARG A 124 32.10 1.64 20.01
CA ARG A 124 31.56 2.96 20.38
C ARG A 124 30.72 3.59 19.26
N LEU A 125 30.84 3.09 18.03
CA LEU A 125 30.04 3.51 16.88
C LEU A 125 28.78 2.64 16.71
N THR A 126 28.82 1.39 17.15
CA THR A 126 27.70 0.44 17.05
C THR A 126 26.75 0.51 18.24
N ASN A 127 27.28 0.68 19.45
CA ASN A 127 26.46 0.66 20.65
C ASN A 127 25.69 1.98 20.78
N SER A 128 24.42 1.88 21.17
CA SER A 128 23.64 3.06 21.53
C SER A 128 24.18 3.70 22.82
N PRO A 129 24.11 5.03 22.97
CA PRO A 129 24.51 5.71 24.20
C PRO A 129 23.82 5.15 25.45
N GLY A 130 22.59 4.62 25.32
CA GLY A 130 21.87 3.96 26.42
C GLY A 130 22.37 2.56 26.80
N GLN A 131 23.00 1.82 25.87
CA GLN A 131 23.58 0.48 26.11
C GLN A 131 25.08 0.52 26.43
N ALA A 132 25.75 1.63 26.10
CA ALA A 132 27.11 1.89 26.53
C ALA A 132 27.10 2.16 28.05
N GLU A 133 27.07 1.10 28.85
CA GLU A 133 27.32 1.14 30.29
C GLU A 133 28.76 1.59 30.55
N THR A 134 29.03 2.88 30.43
CA THR A 134 30.29 3.47 30.85
C THR A 134 29.99 4.78 31.55
N HIS A 135 30.52 4.92 32.76
CA HIS A 135 30.54 6.11 33.60
C HIS A 135 31.27 7.32 32.95
N ASP A 136 31.33 7.38 31.63
CA ASP A 136 32.11 8.33 30.84
C ASP A 136 31.17 9.34 30.19
N ASP A 137 31.43 10.63 30.41
CA ASP A 137 30.74 11.80 29.82
C ASP A 137 31.00 11.92 28.29
N PHE A 138 30.96 10.81 27.56
CA PHE A 138 31.38 10.73 26.17
C PHE A 138 30.32 11.29 25.20
N PHE A 139 29.05 10.91 25.41
CA PHE A 139 27.90 11.38 24.62
C PHE A 139 27.03 12.42 25.36
N SER A 140 27.36 12.75 26.61
CA SER A 140 26.65 13.79 27.37
C SER A 140 26.85 15.16 26.72
N TYR A 141 25.77 15.92 26.56
CA TYR A 141 25.82 17.30 26.11
C TYR A 141 26.19 18.20 27.30
N ASP A 142 25.44 18.06 28.40
CA ASP A 142 25.60 18.74 29.69
C ASP A 142 25.53 17.73 30.86
N GLU A 143 25.59 18.21 32.11
CA GLU A 143 25.37 17.35 33.31
C GLU A 143 23.96 16.75 33.39
N ASP A 144 22.98 17.33 32.68
CA ASP A 144 21.57 16.94 32.73
C ASP A 144 21.16 15.91 31.65
N GLY A 145 21.99 15.65 30.62
CA GLY A 145 21.69 14.64 29.61
C GLY A 145 22.38 14.79 28.25
N THR A 146 21.95 13.97 27.28
CA THR A 146 22.42 13.95 25.89
C THR A 146 21.58 14.86 24.98
N ARG A 147 22.18 15.44 23.93
CA ARG A 147 21.46 16.31 22.97
C ARG A 147 20.37 15.57 22.20
N PHE A 148 20.67 14.35 21.78
CA PHE A 148 19.78 13.46 21.05
C PHE A 148 19.27 12.35 21.96
N SER A 149 18.19 11.66 21.59
CA SER A 149 17.71 10.50 22.35
C SER A 149 18.81 9.44 22.46
N LEU A 150 18.89 8.78 23.62
CA LEU A 150 19.93 7.80 23.98
C LEU A 150 20.03 6.59 23.02
N ASP A 151 19.04 6.40 22.16
CA ASP A 151 18.97 5.30 21.20
C ASP A 151 19.62 5.64 19.85
N ILE A 152 19.93 6.92 19.60
CA ILE A 152 20.48 7.37 18.31
C ILE A 152 21.97 7.11 18.28
N THR A 153 22.39 6.20 17.39
CA THR A 153 23.80 6.00 17.03
C THR A 153 24.22 7.00 15.95
N PRO A 154 25.54 7.27 15.79
CA PRO A 154 26.04 8.18 14.75
C PRO A 154 25.55 7.84 13.34
N ILE A 155 25.44 6.55 13.01
CA ILE A 155 24.95 6.08 11.70
C ILE A 155 23.45 6.32 11.50
N ILE A 156 22.63 6.17 12.56
CA ILE A 156 21.20 6.48 12.50
C ILE A 156 21.01 7.98 12.26
N LEU A 157 21.76 8.83 12.98
CA LEU A 157 21.67 10.28 12.80
C LEU A 157 22.11 10.71 11.40
N ALA A 158 23.25 10.21 10.91
CA ALA A 158 23.74 10.52 9.56
C ALA A 158 22.73 10.12 8.48
N SER A 159 22.06 8.99 8.68
CA SER A 159 21.00 8.49 7.81
C SER A 159 19.75 9.38 7.85
N GLN A 160 19.35 9.87 9.03
CA GLN A 160 18.22 10.79 9.18
C GLN A 160 18.47 12.17 8.56
N CYS A 161 19.71 12.64 8.57
CA CYS A 161 20.12 13.88 7.91
C CYS A 161 20.31 13.75 6.40
N HIS A 162 20.19 12.53 5.84
CA HIS A 162 20.42 12.22 4.42
C HIS A 162 21.82 12.60 3.91
N GLU A 163 22.86 12.46 4.75
CA GLU A 163 24.24 12.81 4.40
C GLU A 163 25.00 11.61 3.79
N TYR A 164 25.02 11.52 2.46
CA TYR A 164 25.62 10.39 1.74
C TYR A 164 27.10 10.15 2.06
N GLU A 165 27.91 11.22 2.14
CA GLU A 165 29.35 11.12 2.38
C GLU A 165 29.65 10.64 3.80
N ILE A 166 28.95 11.18 4.79
CA ILE A 166 29.10 10.81 6.21
C ILE A 166 28.66 9.36 6.42
N VAL A 167 27.53 8.95 5.82
CA VAL A 167 27.07 7.56 5.87
C VAL A 167 28.11 6.62 5.27
N HIS A 168 28.72 6.99 4.14
CA HIS A 168 29.77 6.18 3.51
C HIS A 168 31.02 6.07 4.41
N ILE A 169 31.48 7.16 5.02
CA ILE A 169 32.62 7.16 5.95
C ILE A 169 32.36 6.25 7.15
N LEU A 170 31.18 6.36 7.78
CA LEU A 170 30.78 5.53 8.91
C LEU A 170 30.65 4.05 8.52
N PHE A 171 30.15 3.77 7.31
CA PHE A 171 30.05 2.42 6.78
C PHE A 171 31.42 1.78 6.54
N LEU A 172 32.40 2.53 6.01
CA LEU A 172 33.80 2.08 5.86
C LEU A 172 34.44 1.74 7.22
N LYS A 173 34.01 2.40 8.30
CA LYS A 173 34.44 2.12 9.68
C LYS A 173 33.70 0.94 10.33
N GLY A 174 32.78 0.29 9.62
CA GLY A 174 32.06 -0.89 10.06
C GLY A 174 30.78 -0.62 10.85
N ALA A 175 30.31 0.63 10.94
CA ALA A 175 29.05 0.95 11.60
C ALA A 175 27.86 0.56 10.70
N ARG A 176 26.98 -0.32 11.18
CA ARG A 176 25.74 -0.72 10.51
C ARG A 176 24.56 -0.55 11.46
N ILE A 177 23.40 -0.24 10.91
CA ILE A 177 22.16 -0.15 11.68
C ILE A 177 21.65 -1.58 11.91
N GLU A 178 21.48 -1.95 13.17
CA GLU A 178 20.85 -3.22 13.54
C GLU A 178 19.37 -3.18 13.19
N ARG A 179 18.86 -4.24 12.55
CA ARG A 179 17.43 -4.34 12.29
C ARG A 179 16.69 -4.59 13.61
N PRO A 180 15.63 -3.82 13.90
CA PRO A 180 14.82 -4.06 15.09
C PRO A 180 14.16 -5.44 15.02
N HIS A 181 13.95 -6.05 16.16
CA HIS A 181 13.18 -7.30 16.25
C HIS A 181 11.70 -7.05 15.92
N ASP A 182 11.01 -8.12 15.53
CA ASP A 182 9.56 -8.11 15.33
C ASP A 182 8.84 -7.52 16.54
N TYR A 183 7.76 -6.78 16.28
CA TYR A 183 6.92 -6.14 17.32
C TYR A 183 6.49 -7.12 18.42
N LEU A 184 6.21 -8.37 18.04
CA LEU A 184 5.72 -9.43 18.94
C LEU A 184 6.84 -10.31 19.50
N CYS A 185 8.11 -9.94 19.31
CA CYS A 185 9.24 -10.71 19.82
C CYS A 185 9.22 -10.74 21.36
N GLN A 186 9.43 -11.94 21.93
CA GLN A 186 9.45 -12.18 23.38
C GLN A 186 10.85 -12.51 23.90
N CYS A 187 11.91 -12.08 23.22
CA CYS A 187 13.27 -12.29 23.73
C CYS A 187 13.49 -11.53 25.05
N MET A 188 14.43 -12.00 25.86
CA MET A 188 14.70 -11.44 27.18
C MET A 188 15.05 -9.94 27.11
N THR A 189 15.86 -9.54 26.13
CA THR A 189 16.28 -8.13 25.95
C THR A 189 15.11 -7.20 25.61
N CYS A 190 14.23 -7.57 24.68
CA CYS A 190 13.06 -6.76 24.33
C CYS A 190 12.05 -6.74 25.49
N SER A 191 11.84 -7.87 26.17
CA SER A 191 10.93 -7.92 27.32
C SER A 191 11.41 -7.07 28.48
N GLU A 192 12.72 -7.05 28.74
CA GLU A 192 13.33 -6.23 29.78
C GLU A 192 13.27 -4.74 29.43
N GLN A 193 13.64 -4.34 28.21
CA GLN A 193 13.51 -2.95 27.75
C GLN A 193 12.07 -2.45 27.81
N GLN A 194 11.11 -3.27 27.37
CA GLN A 194 9.69 -2.92 27.41
C GLN A 194 9.14 -2.81 28.84
N ARG A 195 9.64 -3.62 29.79
CA ARG A 195 9.26 -3.53 31.21
C ARG A 195 9.85 -2.30 31.90
N HIS A 196 11.08 -1.94 31.55
CA HIS A 196 11.76 -0.78 32.11
C HIS A 196 11.17 0.53 31.59
N ASP A 197 11.05 0.68 30.27
CA ASP A 197 10.44 1.83 29.64
C ASP A 197 9.91 1.50 28.24
N SER A 198 8.59 1.34 28.14
CA SER A 198 7.93 1.03 26.87
C SER A 198 8.00 2.17 25.86
N PHE A 199 8.04 3.42 26.32
CA PHE A 199 8.02 4.58 25.42
C PHE A 199 9.36 4.73 24.72
N SER A 200 10.48 4.71 25.45
CA SER A 200 11.81 4.72 24.82
C SER A 200 12.04 3.51 23.92
N HIS A 201 11.54 2.32 24.28
CA HIS A 201 11.60 1.15 23.41
C HIS A 201 10.84 1.34 22.08
N SER A 202 9.67 1.98 22.10
CA SER A 202 8.95 2.33 20.86
C SER A 202 9.68 3.41 20.06
N GLN A 203 10.27 4.40 20.75
CA GLN A 203 11.03 5.50 20.14
C GLN A 203 12.34 5.02 19.48
N SER A 204 13.03 4.06 20.09
CA SER A 204 14.25 3.47 19.54
C SER A 204 13.95 2.70 18.26
N ARG A 205 12.87 1.92 18.24
CA ARG A 205 12.39 1.18 17.06
C ARG A 205 12.09 2.11 15.89
N ILE A 206 11.29 3.15 16.10
CA ILE A 206 10.98 4.10 15.03
C ILE A 206 12.23 4.86 14.55
N ASN A 207 13.16 5.21 15.44
CA ASN A 207 14.41 5.85 15.06
C ASN A 207 15.31 4.94 14.22
N ALA A 208 15.38 3.64 14.55
CA ALA A 208 16.07 2.64 13.74
C ALA A 208 15.43 2.53 12.34
N TYR A 209 14.10 2.43 12.27
CA TYR A 209 13.39 2.43 10.99
C TYR A 209 13.56 3.73 10.18
N LYS A 210 13.62 4.90 10.84
CA LYS A 210 13.94 6.17 10.17
C LYS A 210 15.32 6.12 9.51
N GLY A 211 16.31 5.52 10.18
CA GLY A 211 17.64 5.31 9.62
C GLY A 211 17.64 4.35 8.43
N LEU A 212 17.00 3.18 8.57
CA LEU A 212 16.91 2.14 7.54
C LEU A 212 16.13 2.58 6.29
N ALA A 213 15.08 3.38 6.47
CA ALA A 213 14.23 3.88 5.40
C ALA A 213 14.85 5.04 4.61
N SER A 214 15.96 5.61 5.08
CA SER A 214 16.62 6.73 4.42
C SER A 214 17.21 6.31 3.05
N PRO A 215 17.07 7.15 2.01
CA PRO A 215 17.67 6.89 0.70
C PRO A 215 19.19 6.73 0.77
N ALA A 216 19.86 7.49 1.64
CA ALA A 216 21.31 7.42 1.82
C ALA A 216 21.77 6.04 2.30
N TYR A 217 21.08 5.47 3.30
CA TYR A 217 21.40 4.13 3.79
C TYR A 217 21.06 3.05 2.76
N LEU A 218 19.86 3.12 2.16
CA LEU A 218 19.39 2.14 1.17
C LEU A 218 20.33 2.02 -0.04
N CYS A 219 20.87 3.13 -0.54
CA CYS A 219 21.80 3.15 -1.67
C CYS A 219 23.16 2.53 -1.37
N LEU A 220 23.67 2.68 -0.15
CA LEU A 220 25.05 2.35 0.21
C LEU A 220 25.16 0.97 0.89
N SER A 221 24.11 0.50 1.57
CA SER A 221 24.18 -0.74 2.36
C SER A 221 23.83 -2.00 1.57
N ASN A 222 22.98 -1.90 0.55
CA ASN A 222 22.34 -3.05 -0.10
C ASN A 222 22.86 -3.25 -1.53
N GLU A 223 23.06 -4.51 -1.92
CA GLU A 223 23.40 -4.84 -3.31
C GLU A 223 22.25 -4.54 -4.28
N ASP A 224 21.01 -4.83 -3.86
CA ASP A 224 19.78 -4.48 -4.58
C ASP A 224 18.92 -3.52 -3.73
N PRO A 225 19.05 -2.19 -3.94
CA PRO A 225 18.31 -1.20 -3.17
C PRO A 225 16.82 -1.22 -3.48
N VAL A 226 16.41 -1.65 -4.68
CA VAL A 226 15.00 -1.65 -5.09
C VAL A 226 14.23 -2.71 -4.31
N MET A 227 14.75 -3.95 -4.27
CA MET A 227 14.10 -5.02 -3.52
C MET A 227 14.05 -4.70 -2.02
N ALA A 228 15.17 -4.22 -1.45
CA ALA A 228 15.23 -3.85 -0.04
C ALA A 228 14.23 -2.74 0.32
N ALA A 229 14.08 -1.71 -0.54
CA ALA A 229 13.11 -0.65 -0.34
C ALA A 229 11.65 -1.15 -0.46
N LEU A 230 11.38 -2.07 -1.40
CA LEU A 230 10.05 -2.68 -1.56
C LEU A 230 9.63 -3.46 -0.31
N GLU A 231 10.50 -4.35 0.18
CA GLU A 231 10.24 -5.15 1.39
C GLU A 231 10.08 -4.27 2.63
N LEU A 232 11.00 -3.30 2.83
CA LEU A 232 10.93 -2.38 3.96
C LEU A 232 9.66 -1.52 3.91
N SER A 233 9.23 -1.08 2.73
CA SER A 233 8.00 -0.29 2.59
C SER A 233 6.75 -1.06 3.02
N ASN A 234 6.72 -2.37 2.76
CA ASN A 234 5.63 -3.26 3.17
C ASN A 234 5.69 -3.54 4.68
N GLU A 235 6.88 -3.80 5.22
CA GLU A 235 7.09 -3.98 6.66
C GLU A 235 6.59 -2.76 7.45
N LEU A 236 6.98 -1.55 7.03
CA LEU A 236 6.52 -0.29 7.62
C LEU A 236 4.99 -0.10 7.48
N ALA A 237 4.40 -0.53 6.37
CA ALA A 237 2.95 -0.44 6.16
C ALA A 237 2.17 -1.41 7.08
N VAL A 238 2.72 -2.60 7.34
CA VAL A 238 2.17 -3.54 8.32
C VAL A 238 2.31 -2.97 9.73
N LEU A 239 3.47 -2.42 10.08
CA LEU A 239 3.73 -1.81 11.38
C LEU A 239 2.83 -0.59 11.65
N ALA A 240 2.53 0.21 10.63
CA ALA A 240 1.59 1.33 10.73
C ALA A 240 0.15 0.88 11.10
N ASN A 241 -0.20 -0.39 10.86
CA ASN A 241 -1.48 -0.94 11.25
C ASN A 241 -1.43 -1.64 12.62
N THR A 242 -0.26 -2.10 13.07
CA THR A 242 -0.07 -2.69 14.41
C THR A 242 0.10 -1.61 15.49
N GLU A 243 0.96 -0.62 15.26
CA GLU A 243 1.17 0.53 16.14
C GLU A 243 0.32 1.71 15.68
N LYS A 244 -0.72 2.04 16.45
CA LYS A 244 -1.68 3.08 16.05
C LYS A 244 -1.18 4.48 16.37
N GLU A 245 -0.37 4.61 17.41
CA GLU A 245 0.15 5.85 17.97
C GLU A 245 1.10 6.55 16.98
N PHE A 246 2.04 5.80 16.39
CA PHE A 246 3.02 6.29 15.42
C PHE A 246 2.64 6.00 13.95
N LYS A 247 1.37 5.68 13.70
CA LYS A 247 0.88 5.29 12.36
C LYS A 247 1.25 6.26 11.25
N ASN A 248 1.20 7.57 11.52
CA ASN A 248 1.51 8.60 10.54
C ASN A 248 3.00 8.61 10.18
N ASP A 249 3.88 8.39 11.15
CA ASP A 249 5.33 8.35 10.92
C ASP A 249 5.72 7.12 10.11
N TYR A 250 5.20 5.93 10.47
CA TYR A 250 5.42 4.72 9.67
C TYR A 250 4.91 4.85 8.24
N LYS A 251 3.74 5.48 8.05
CA LYS A 251 3.23 5.80 6.71
C LYS A 251 4.16 6.74 5.95
N LYS A 252 4.68 7.78 6.59
CA LYS A 252 5.62 8.73 5.98
C LYS A 252 6.90 8.03 5.55
N LEU A 253 7.45 7.13 6.38
CA LEU A 253 8.64 6.34 6.05
C LEU A 253 8.37 5.33 4.92
N SER A 254 7.22 4.65 4.96
CA SER A 254 6.80 3.77 3.87
C SER A 254 6.71 4.55 2.55
N MET A 255 6.11 5.75 2.56
CA MET A 255 6.06 6.63 1.39
C MET A 255 7.45 7.08 0.93
N GLN A 256 8.37 7.40 1.86
CA GLN A 256 9.76 7.74 1.53
C GLN A 256 10.47 6.60 0.79
N CYS A 257 10.31 5.34 1.25
CA CYS A 257 10.85 4.18 0.54
C CYS A 257 10.22 3.99 -0.85
N LYS A 258 8.90 4.23 -0.98
CA LYS A 258 8.19 4.15 -2.26
C LYS A 258 8.66 5.23 -3.25
N ASP A 259 8.78 6.47 -2.78
CA ASP A 259 9.24 7.61 -3.58
C ASP A 259 10.71 7.46 -3.98
N PHE A 260 11.55 6.83 -3.13
CA PHE A 260 12.93 6.46 -3.49
C PHE A 260 12.98 5.51 -4.71
N VAL A 261 12.15 4.46 -4.72
CA VAL A 261 12.10 3.50 -5.85
C VAL A 261 11.59 4.19 -7.13
N VAL A 262 10.63 5.12 -7.02
CA VAL A 262 10.18 5.94 -8.14
C VAL A 262 11.31 6.84 -8.66
N GLY A 263 12.01 7.53 -7.76
CA GLY A 263 13.13 8.40 -8.13
C GLY A 263 14.28 7.67 -8.81
N LEU A 264 14.49 6.37 -8.50
CA LEU A 264 15.47 5.55 -9.23
C LEU A 264 15.00 5.21 -10.66
N LEU A 265 13.70 4.95 -10.83
CA LEU A 265 13.10 4.67 -12.14
C LEU A 265 13.08 5.91 -13.06
N ASP A 266 12.94 7.11 -12.49
CA ASP A 266 13.03 8.39 -13.21
C ASP A 266 14.40 8.60 -13.87
N LEU A 267 15.45 7.98 -13.31
CA LEU A 267 16.84 8.14 -13.76
C LEU A 267 17.26 7.15 -14.86
N CYS A 268 16.39 6.19 -15.18
CA CYS A 268 16.62 5.26 -16.28
C CYS A 268 16.56 5.99 -17.62
N ARG A 269 17.55 5.74 -18.48
CA ARG A 269 17.67 6.37 -19.80
C ARG A 269 17.39 5.40 -20.93
N ASN A 270 17.64 4.11 -20.72
CA ASN A 270 17.52 3.07 -21.73
C ASN A 270 16.44 2.06 -21.34
N THR A 271 15.84 1.41 -22.34
CA THR A 271 14.86 0.33 -22.12
C THR A 271 15.46 -0.84 -21.36
N GLU A 272 16.74 -1.15 -21.59
CA GLU A 272 17.47 -2.20 -20.86
C GLU A 272 17.59 -1.88 -19.36
N GLU A 273 17.85 -0.62 -18.99
CA GLU A 273 17.89 -0.19 -17.58
C GLU A 273 16.49 -0.34 -16.94
N VAL A 274 15.43 0.03 -17.66
CA VAL A 274 14.04 -0.12 -17.19
C VAL A 274 13.65 -1.59 -17.02
N GLU A 275 13.97 -2.43 -18.01
CA GLU A 275 13.71 -3.87 -17.96
C GLU A 275 14.47 -4.55 -16.82
N ALA A 276 15.73 -4.15 -16.56
CA ALA A 276 16.50 -4.63 -15.43
C ALA A 276 15.86 -4.27 -14.08
N ILE A 277 15.29 -3.07 -13.94
CA ILE A 277 14.54 -2.69 -12.72
C ILE A 277 13.25 -3.51 -12.59
N LEU A 278 12.49 -3.71 -13.67
CA LEU A 278 11.16 -4.35 -13.63
C LEU A 278 11.20 -5.87 -13.49
N ASN A 279 12.20 -6.52 -14.08
CA ASN A 279 12.34 -7.98 -14.07
C ASN A 279 13.17 -8.45 -12.87
N GLY A 280 14.20 -7.69 -12.49
CA GLY A 280 15.15 -8.06 -11.44
C GLY A 280 16.08 -9.21 -11.80
N ASP A 281 16.81 -9.73 -10.82
CA ASP A 281 17.66 -10.91 -10.99
C ASP A 281 16.78 -12.11 -11.31
N THR A 282 16.93 -12.63 -12.53
CA THR A 282 16.26 -13.83 -13.00
C THR A 282 16.82 -15.07 -12.31
N GLU A 283 16.43 -15.29 -11.05
CA GLU A 283 16.64 -16.55 -10.35
C GLU A 283 15.32 -17.06 -9.75
N ALA A 284 14.59 -17.91 -10.49
CA ALA A 284 13.80 -19.04 -9.97
C ALA A 284 13.09 -19.81 -11.09
N ARG A 285 13.64 -20.99 -11.41
CA ARG A 285 12.99 -22.24 -11.86
C ARG A 285 11.52 -22.17 -12.36
N GLN A 286 11.29 -22.48 -13.63
CA GLN A 286 10.52 -23.68 -14.04
C GLN A 286 10.45 -23.83 -15.58
N SER A 287 10.79 -25.05 -16.01
CA SER A 287 10.51 -25.72 -17.29
C SER A 287 10.82 -24.99 -18.60
N SER A 288 11.83 -25.55 -19.28
CA SER A 288 11.94 -25.61 -20.74
C SER A 288 10.58 -25.77 -21.42
N GLU A 289 10.39 -25.02 -22.50
CA GLU A 289 9.23 -25.03 -23.42
C GLU A 289 8.03 -24.13 -23.06
N THR A 290 8.24 -22.81 -22.93
CA THR A 290 7.46 -21.86 -23.74
C THR A 290 8.18 -20.51 -23.87
N CYS A 291 8.30 -20.09 -25.12
CA CYS A 291 8.88 -18.85 -25.62
C CYS A 291 8.47 -17.57 -24.82
N SER A 292 9.49 -16.84 -24.36
CA SER A 292 9.56 -15.37 -24.26
C SER A 292 8.39 -14.62 -23.58
N ARG A 293 8.31 -14.66 -22.25
CA ARG A 293 7.82 -13.47 -21.53
C ARG A 293 8.55 -13.33 -20.22
N GLN A 294 9.27 -12.23 -20.11
CA GLN A 294 9.98 -11.77 -18.93
C GLN A 294 9.05 -11.89 -17.72
N ASN A 295 9.42 -12.74 -16.75
CA ASN A 295 8.67 -12.82 -15.50
C ASN A 295 8.89 -11.50 -14.76
N LEU A 296 7.92 -10.57 -14.90
CA LEU A 296 7.87 -9.26 -14.26
C LEU A 296 7.71 -9.39 -12.73
N ILE A 297 8.66 -10.05 -12.06
CA ILE A 297 8.57 -10.46 -10.65
C ILE A 297 8.51 -9.23 -9.76
N ARG A 298 9.41 -8.26 -9.96
CA ARG A 298 9.40 -7.01 -9.17
C ARG A 298 8.17 -6.18 -9.43
N LEU A 299 7.63 -6.17 -10.65
CA LEU A 299 6.35 -5.49 -10.90
C LEU A 299 5.18 -6.21 -10.21
N LYS A 300 5.14 -7.55 -10.22
CA LYS A 300 4.13 -8.34 -9.49
C LYS A 300 4.20 -8.04 -7.99
N LEU A 301 5.42 -7.96 -7.45
CA LEU A 301 5.67 -7.58 -6.06
C LEU A 301 5.25 -6.13 -5.79
N ALA A 302 5.55 -5.20 -6.70
CA ALA A 302 5.17 -3.80 -6.56
C ALA A 302 3.64 -3.60 -6.59
N ILE A 303 2.92 -4.41 -7.37
CA ILE A 303 1.45 -4.47 -7.36
C ILE A 303 0.97 -5.03 -6.01
N LYS A 304 1.60 -6.11 -5.51
CA LYS A 304 1.27 -6.71 -4.21
C LYS A 304 1.45 -5.74 -3.04
N TYR A 305 2.50 -4.92 -3.07
CA TYR A 305 2.79 -3.90 -2.04
C TYR A 305 2.14 -2.54 -2.31
N GLU A 306 1.26 -2.45 -3.30
CA GLU A 306 0.51 -1.24 -3.67
C GLU A 306 1.40 0.00 -3.91
N LEU A 307 2.49 -0.15 -4.67
CA LEU A 307 3.34 0.99 -5.11
C LEU A 307 2.72 1.68 -6.33
N LYS A 308 1.68 2.48 -6.07
CA LYS A 308 0.88 3.11 -7.13
C LYS A 308 1.71 4.02 -8.06
N LYS A 309 2.53 4.92 -7.49
CA LYS A 309 3.39 5.85 -8.27
C LYS A 309 4.41 5.13 -9.16
N PHE A 310 5.02 4.06 -8.65
CA PHE A 310 6.00 3.26 -9.40
C PHE A 310 5.38 2.62 -10.65
N VAL A 311 4.21 2.00 -10.49
CA VAL A 311 3.51 1.37 -11.61
C VAL A 311 2.93 2.42 -12.56
N ALA A 312 2.46 3.56 -12.05
CA ALA A 312 1.92 4.65 -12.85
C ALA A 312 3.00 5.45 -13.61
N HIS A 313 4.28 5.25 -13.29
CA HIS A 313 5.39 5.97 -13.89
C HIS A 313 5.41 5.80 -15.43
N PRO A 314 5.64 6.87 -16.22
CA PRO A 314 5.62 6.81 -17.68
C PRO A 314 6.51 5.71 -18.29
N ASN A 315 7.73 5.53 -17.78
CA ASN A 315 8.65 4.50 -18.29
C ASN A 315 8.11 3.08 -18.06
N CYS A 316 7.48 2.82 -16.89
CA CYS A 316 6.87 1.54 -16.60
C CYS A 316 5.63 1.31 -17.48
N GLN A 317 4.78 2.33 -17.62
CA GLN A 317 3.58 2.25 -18.46
C GLN A 317 3.92 2.04 -19.94
N GLN A 318 5.01 2.61 -20.44
CA GLN A 318 5.47 2.38 -21.81
C GLN A 318 5.89 0.91 -22.03
N GLN A 319 6.59 0.31 -21.07
CA GLN A 319 6.95 -1.12 -21.13
C GLN A 319 5.72 -2.02 -21.01
N LEU A 320 4.76 -1.67 -20.15
CA LEU A 320 3.50 -2.40 -20.06
C LEU A 320 2.69 -2.34 -21.36
N LEU A 321 2.68 -1.18 -22.01
CA LEU A 321 2.02 -0.98 -23.30
C LEU A 321 2.70 -1.77 -24.42
N SER A 322 4.02 -1.89 -24.43
CA SER A 322 4.73 -2.70 -25.43
C SER A 322 4.38 -4.18 -25.29
N ILE A 323 4.29 -4.71 -24.06
CA ILE A 323 3.88 -6.09 -23.77
C ILE A 323 2.38 -6.31 -24.09
N TRP A 324 1.54 -5.31 -23.84
CA TRP A 324 0.11 -5.39 -24.11
C TRP A 324 -0.23 -5.49 -25.61
N TYR A 325 0.51 -4.75 -26.45
CA TYR A 325 0.33 -4.70 -27.91
C TYR A 325 1.38 -5.50 -28.71
N GLU A 326 2.13 -6.41 -28.08
CA GLU A 326 3.28 -7.14 -28.66
C GLU A 326 3.03 -7.69 -30.08
N ASN A 327 1.85 -8.28 -30.32
CA ASN A 327 1.48 -8.88 -31.62
C ASN A 327 0.71 -7.92 -32.56
N LEU A 328 0.39 -6.70 -32.12
CA LEU A 328 -0.48 -5.73 -32.78
C LEU A 328 0.09 -4.31 -32.71
N SER A 329 1.36 -4.14 -33.12
CA SER A 329 2.07 -2.85 -33.07
C SER A 329 1.33 -1.70 -33.78
N GLY A 330 0.69 -1.99 -34.92
CA GLY A 330 -0.06 -1.01 -35.71
C GLY A 330 -1.34 -0.50 -35.03
N LEU A 331 -1.93 -1.26 -34.09
CA LEU A 331 -3.21 -0.90 -33.46
C LEU A 331 -3.07 0.21 -32.41
N ARG A 332 -1.88 0.39 -31.85
CA ARG A 332 -1.61 1.38 -30.80
C ARG A 332 -1.96 2.81 -31.26
N GLN A 333 -1.58 3.16 -32.49
CA GLN A 333 -1.75 4.51 -33.07
C GLN A 333 -3.09 4.71 -33.81
N GLN A 334 -3.95 3.70 -33.89
CA GLN A 334 -5.21 3.79 -34.64
C GLN A 334 -6.28 4.60 -33.91
N THR A 335 -7.21 5.14 -34.70
CA THR A 335 -8.37 5.89 -34.18
C THR A 335 -9.29 4.99 -33.35
N THR A 336 -10.08 5.60 -32.47
CA THR A 336 -11.08 4.91 -31.64
C THR A 336 -12.09 4.14 -32.49
N ALA A 337 -12.49 4.67 -33.64
CA ALA A 337 -13.41 4.00 -34.56
C ALA A 337 -12.86 2.67 -35.09
N VAL A 338 -11.58 2.61 -35.48
CA VAL A 338 -10.94 1.36 -35.93
C VAL A 338 -10.84 0.36 -34.78
N LYS A 339 -10.55 0.83 -33.55
CA LYS A 339 -10.53 -0.03 -32.35
C LYS A 339 -11.92 -0.61 -32.06
N ILE A 340 -12.98 0.19 -32.17
CA ILE A 340 -14.37 -0.27 -32.00
C ILE A 340 -14.74 -1.29 -33.08
N LEU A 341 -14.39 -1.04 -34.35
CA LEU A 341 -14.63 -1.97 -35.44
C LEU A 341 -13.92 -3.31 -35.21
N LEU A 342 -12.68 -3.29 -34.72
CA LEU A 342 -11.94 -4.49 -34.36
C LEU A 342 -12.63 -5.25 -33.22
N VAL A 343 -13.06 -4.57 -32.16
CA VAL A 343 -13.79 -5.19 -31.04
C VAL A 343 -15.08 -5.85 -31.54
N LEU A 344 -15.84 -5.17 -32.40
CA LEU A 344 -17.05 -5.71 -33.02
C LEU A 344 -16.74 -6.94 -33.88
N GLY A 345 -15.70 -6.87 -34.71
CA GLY A 345 -15.24 -8.00 -35.54
C GLY A 345 -14.84 -9.22 -34.70
N VAL A 346 -14.12 -9.01 -33.60
CA VAL A 346 -13.76 -10.09 -32.65
C VAL A 346 -14.99 -10.64 -31.94
N ALA A 347 -15.96 -9.80 -31.58
CA ALA A 347 -17.20 -10.24 -30.94
C ALA A 347 -18.03 -11.15 -31.84
N VAL A 348 -18.21 -10.77 -33.11
CA VAL A 348 -18.92 -11.60 -34.09
C VAL A 348 -18.13 -12.86 -34.45
N GLY A 349 -16.80 -12.74 -34.58
CA GLY A 349 -15.90 -13.83 -34.95
C GLY A 349 -15.48 -14.76 -33.80
N LEU A 350 -15.93 -14.52 -32.57
CA LEU A 350 -15.52 -15.25 -31.37
C LEU A 350 -15.61 -16.79 -31.49
N PRO A 351 -16.73 -17.40 -31.98
CA PRO A 351 -16.80 -18.85 -32.11
C PRO A 351 -15.76 -19.41 -33.08
N VAL A 352 -15.50 -18.70 -34.19
CA VAL A 352 -14.50 -19.11 -35.20
C VAL A 352 -13.09 -19.02 -34.63
N LEU A 353 -12.78 -17.93 -33.91
CA LEU A 353 -11.48 -17.74 -33.26
C LEU A 353 -11.20 -18.80 -32.19
N ALA A 354 -12.21 -19.17 -31.40
CA ALA A 354 -12.11 -20.23 -30.40
C ALA A 354 -11.83 -21.60 -31.06
N CYS A 355 -12.53 -21.93 -32.15
CA CYS A 355 -12.29 -23.17 -32.91
C CYS A 355 -10.87 -23.22 -33.50
N ILE A 356 -10.38 -22.12 -34.10
CA ILE A 356 -9.02 -22.06 -34.65
C ILE A 356 -7.96 -22.27 -33.57
N TYR A 357 -8.14 -21.65 -32.40
CA TYR A 357 -7.23 -21.82 -31.28
C TYR A 357 -7.22 -23.27 -30.75
N TRP A 358 -8.38 -23.93 -30.74
CA TRP A 358 -8.50 -25.32 -30.30
C TRP A 358 -7.84 -26.31 -31.28
N ILE A 359 -8.03 -26.12 -32.59
CA ILE A 359 -7.49 -27.00 -33.64
C ILE A 359 -5.99 -26.78 -33.84
N ALA A 360 -5.54 -25.53 -33.89
CA ALA A 360 -4.17 -25.17 -34.27
C ALA A 360 -3.64 -23.98 -33.45
N PRO A 361 -3.25 -24.19 -32.17
CA PRO A 361 -2.77 -23.11 -31.29
C PRO A 361 -1.46 -22.48 -31.77
N SER A 362 -0.65 -23.21 -32.55
CA SER A 362 0.63 -22.74 -33.11
C SER A 362 0.48 -21.89 -34.39
N SER A 363 -0.74 -21.78 -34.94
CA SER A 363 -1.03 -20.95 -36.11
C SER A 363 -0.78 -19.46 -35.86
N LYS A 364 -0.63 -18.65 -36.91
CA LYS A 364 -0.47 -17.19 -36.78
C LYS A 364 -1.64 -16.55 -36.01
N ILE A 365 -2.87 -17.01 -36.25
CA ILE A 365 -4.08 -16.55 -35.56
C ILE A 365 -4.10 -17.06 -34.11
N GLY A 366 -3.64 -18.29 -33.85
CA GLY A 366 -3.48 -18.83 -32.51
C GLY A 366 -2.50 -18.03 -31.66
N LYS A 367 -1.33 -17.68 -32.21
CA LYS A 367 -0.35 -16.78 -31.57
C LYS A 367 -0.91 -15.37 -31.36
N LEU A 368 -1.73 -14.88 -32.28
CA LEU A 368 -2.44 -13.60 -32.14
C LEU A 368 -3.43 -13.62 -30.97
N MET A 369 -4.22 -14.70 -30.82
CA MET A 369 -5.16 -14.92 -29.70
C MET A 369 -4.46 -15.07 -28.35
N CYS A 370 -3.20 -15.53 -28.33
CA CYS A 370 -2.37 -15.50 -27.13
C CYS A 370 -1.95 -14.09 -26.69
N GLY A 371 -2.15 -13.06 -27.53
CA GLY A 371 -1.86 -11.67 -27.20
C GLY A 371 -2.78 -11.13 -26.08
N PRO A 372 -2.26 -10.40 -25.08
CA PRO A 372 -3.04 -9.92 -23.93
C PRO A 372 -4.24 -9.07 -24.31
N PHE A 373 -4.05 -8.13 -25.25
CA PHE A 373 -5.13 -7.28 -25.73
C PHE A 373 -6.28 -8.09 -26.35
N LEU A 374 -5.96 -9.08 -27.19
CA LEU A 374 -6.99 -9.87 -27.86
C LEU A 374 -7.70 -10.81 -26.89
N LYS A 375 -6.99 -11.37 -25.89
CA LYS A 375 -7.63 -12.08 -24.76
C LYS A 375 -8.64 -11.19 -24.05
N PHE A 376 -8.25 -9.97 -23.68
CA PHE A 376 -9.14 -9.04 -22.99
C PHE A 376 -10.39 -8.72 -23.82
N VAL A 377 -10.21 -8.38 -25.10
CA VAL A 377 -11.34 -8.11 -26.01
C VAL A 377 -12.25 -9.33 -26.16
N ALA A 378 -11.69 -10.53 -26.30
CA ALA A 378 -12.47 -11.76 -26.41
C ALA A 378 -13.30 -12.05 -25.14
N HIS A 379 -12.70 -11.87 -23.94
CA HIS A 379 -13.42 -12.01 -22.66
C HIS A 379 -14.50 -10.94 -22.48
N ALA A 380 -14.22 -9.68 -22.86
CA ALA A 380 -15.18 -8.59 -22.81
C ALA A 380 -16.35 -8.82 -23.79
N ALA A 381 -16.05 -9.24 -25.02
CA ALA A 381 -17.06 -9.54 -26.03
C ALA A 381 -17.97 -10.71 -25.61
N SER A 382 -17.38 -11.79 -25.09
CA SER A 382 -18.14 -12.91 -24.52
C SER A 382 -19.12 -12.47 -23.43
N PHE A 383 -18.67 -11.57 -22.54
CA PHE A 383 -19.51 -11.04 -21.47
C PHE A 383 -20.63 -10.14 -22.02
N MET A 384 -20.38 -9.32 -23.03
CA MET A 384 -21.43 -8.54 -23.70
C MET A 384 -22.45 -9.43 -24.42
N ILE A 385 -22.01 -10.51 -25.05
CA ILE A 385 -22.90 -11.51 -25.65
C ILE A 385 -23.77 -12.16 -24.57
N PHE A 386 -23.20 -12.50 -23.41
CA PHE A 386 -23.95 -13.02 -22.27
C PHE A 386 -25.06 -12.06 -21.80
N LEU A 387 -24.75 -10.76 -21.65
CA LEU A 387 -25.76 -9.77 -21.31
C LEU A 387 -26.85 -9.63 -22.38
N CYS A 388 -26.46 -9.67 -23.66
CA CYS A 388 -27.40 -9.68 -24.78
C CYS A 388 -28.32 -10.92 -24.72
N LEU A 389 -27.78 -12.11 -24.42
CA LEU A 389 -28.58 -13.34 -24.24
C LEU A 389 -29.58 -13.21 -23.09
N LEU A 390 -29.22 -12.57 -21.98
CA LEU A 390 -30.16 -12.32 -20.87
C LEU A 390 -31.32 -11.41 -21.31
N VAL A 391 -31.03 -10.36 -22.09
CA VAL A 391 -32.06 -9.46 -22.64
C VAL A 391 -32.93 -10.18 -23.66
N LEU A 392 -32.33 -10.97 -24.56
CA LEU A 392 -33.05 -11.74 -25.57
C LEU A 392 -33.95 -12.81 -24.94
N ASN A 393 -33.55 -13.44 -23.83
CA ASN A 393 -34.41 -14.37 -23.09
C ASN A 393 -35.69 -13.71 -22.54
N ALA A 394 -35.66 -12.39 -22.30
CA ALA A 394 -36.83 -11.62 -21.89
C ALA A 394 -37.62 -11.04 -23.08
N ALA A 395 -37.04 -11.02 -24.28
CA ALA A 395 -37.55 -10.25 -25.42
C ALA A 395 -38.89 -10.74 -25.95
N ASP A 396 -39.15 -12.05 -25.90
CA ASP A 396 -40.43 -12.65 -26.31
C ASP A 396 -41.63 -12.08 -25.52
N ARG A 397 -41.39 -11.43 -24.38
CA ARG A 397 -42.42 -10.85 -23.50
C ARG A 397 -42.54 -9.33 -23.64
N PHE A 398 -41.73 -8.66 -24.46
CA PHE A 398 -41.76 -7.20 -24.60
C PHE A 398 -43.07 -6.66 -25.22
N GLY A 399 -43.75 -7.47 -26.04
CA GLY A 399 -45.07 -7.14 -26.58
C GLY A 399 -46.24 -7.34 -25.60
N GLY A 400 -45.97 -7.74 -24.36
CA GLY A 400 -46.97 -8.18 -23.39
C GLY A 400 -47.34 -9.66 -23.58
N THR A 401 -47.76 -10.33 -22.50
CA THR A 401 -48.20 -11.72 -22.55
C THR A 401 -49.65 -11.80 -23.04
N SER A 402 -49.92 -12.63 -24.05
CA SER A 402 -51.28 -12.84 -24.59
C SER A 402 -52.22 -13.58 -23.63
N LEU A 403 -51.66 -14.27 -22.62
CA LEU A 403 -52.41 -15.01 -21.62
C LEU A 403 -52.54 -14.21 -20.32
N LEU A 404 -53.77 -14.14 -19.81
CA LEU A 404 -54.03 -13.57 -18.49
C LEU A 404 -53.55 -14.53 -17.39
N PRO A 405 -53.16 -14.02 -16.21
CA PRO A 405 -52.63 -14.87 -15.12
C PRO A 405 -53.61 -15.91 -14.55
N ASN A 406 -54.92 -15.77 -14.83
CA ASN A 406 -55.98 -16.69 -14.40
C ASN A 406 -56.32 -17.77 -15.43
N MET A 407 -55.80 -17.68 -16.66
CA MET A 407 -56.11 -18.62 -17.74
C MET A 407 -55.02 -19.69 -17.88
N THR A 408 -55.43 -20.94 -18.13
CA THR A 408 -54.53 -22.05 -18.46
C THR A 408 -54.67 -22.44 -19.93
N THR A 409 -53.58 -22.89 -20.55
CA THR A 409 -53.61 -23.46 -21.91
C THR A 409 -52.90 -24.79 -21.94
N HIS A 410 -53.43 -25.72 -22.73
CA HIS A 410 -52.92 -27.08 -22.87
C HIS A 410 -52.82 -27.39 -24.37
N ASP A 411 -51.71 -28.00 -24.82
CA ASP A 411 -51.54 -28.36 -26.23
C ASP A 411 -52.27 -29.66 -26.57
N TYR A 412 -52.40 -30.54 -25.57
CA TYR A 412 -53.18 -31.77 -25.62
C TYR A 412 -53.86 -32.02 -24.26
N PRO A 413 -54.99 -32.75 -24.22
CA PRO A 413 -55.86 -32.81 -23.04
C PRO A 413 -55.24 -33.48 -21.80
N SER A 414 -54.25 -34.37 -21.96
CA SER A 414 -53.55 -35.01 -20.84
C SER A 414 -52.37 -34.20 -20.29
N GLN A 415 -52.02 -33.05 -20.90
CA GLN A 415 -50.88 -32.23 -20.47
C GLN A 415 -51.21 -31.39 -19.23
N LEU A 416 -50.37 -31.43 -18.20
CA LEU A 416 -50.44 -30.48 -17.09
C LEU A 416 -49.98 -29.08 -17.52
N PHE A 417 -50.68 -28.05 -17.03
CA PHE A 417 -50.32 -26.66 -17.29
C PHE A 417 -48.89 -26.34 -16.83
N ARG A 418 -48.45 -26.93 -15.72
CA ARG A 418 -47.09 -26.75 -15.22
C ARG A 418 -46.02 -27.29 -16.16
N MET A 419 -46.26 -28.42 -16.82
CA MET A 419 -45.32 -29.03 -17.76
C MET A 419 -45.06 -28.14 -18.99
N LYS A 420 -46.02 -27.28 -19.37
CA LYS A 420 -45.86 -26.31 -20.46
C LYS A 420 -45.09 -25.05 -20.05
N THR A 421 -45.15 -24.66 -18.78
CA THR A 421 -44.58 -23.39 -18.28
C THR A 421 -43.18 -23.53 -17.70
N THR A 422 -42.79 -24.72 -17.22
CA THR A 422 -41.47 -24.98 -16.63
C THR A 422 -40.38 -25.61 -17.54
N PRO A 423 -40.58 -25.97 -18.82
CA PRO A 423 -39.51 -26.59 -19.60
C PRO A 423 -38.41 -25.56 -19.91
N PHE A 424 -37.17 -26.03 -20.04
CA PHE A 424 -36.03 -25.18 -20.38
C PHE A 424 -36.07 -24.76 -21.85
N THR A 425 -35.93 -23.46 -22.10
CA THR A 425 -35.78 -22.94 -23.47
C THR A 425 -34.33 -23.08 -23.93
N TRP A 426 -34.11 -23.08 -25.25
CA TRP A 426 -32.74 -23.09 -25.81
C TRP A 426 -31.89 -21.92 -25.30
N MET A 427 -32.49 -20.75 -25.11
CA MET A 427 -31.82 -19.57 -24.55
C MET A 427 -31.38 -19.81 -23.10
N GLU A 428 -32.23 -20.43 -22.28
CA GLU A 428 -31.87 -20.78 -20.89
C GLU A 428 -30.74 -21.82 -20.84
N ILE A 429 -30.76 -22.83 -21.72
CA ILE A 429 -29.68 -23.83 -21.80
C ILE A 429 -28.34 -23.15 -22.17
N LEU A 430 -28.35 -22.18 -23.09
CA LEU A 430 -27.17 -21.39 -23.39
C LEU A 430 -26.71 -20.59 -22.16
N ILE A 431 -27.61 -19.88 -21.48
CA ILE A 431 -27.27 -19.11 -20.27
C ILE A 431 -26.66 -20.02 -19.19
N ILE A 432 -27.22 -21.20 -18.96
CA ILE A 432 -26.70 -22.21 -18.01
C ILE A 432 -25.27 -22.61 -18.40
N SER A 433 -25.01 -22.88 -19.68
CA SER A 433 -23.66 -23.19 -20.17
C SER A 433 -22.66 -22.06 -19.89
N TRP A 434 -23.06 -20.80 -20.07
CA TRP A 434 -22.23 -19.64 -19.70
C TRP A 434 -21.96 -19.57 -18.19
N VAL A 435 -22.98 -19.80 -17.36
CA VAL A 435 -22.83 -19.77 -15.90
C VAL A 435 -21.90 -20.88 -15.43
N ILE A 436 -22.01 -22.10 -15.97
CA ILE A 436 -21.09 -23.20 -15.67
C ILE A 436 -19.66 -22.84 -16.09
N GLY A 437 -19.48 -22.25 -17.28
CA GLY A 437 -18.17 -21.80 -17.74
C GLY A 437 -17.56 -20.68 -16.89
N LYS A 438 -18.38 -19.80 -16.32
CA LYS A 438 -17.96 -18.80 -15.33
C LYS A 438 -17.56 -19.43 -14.00
N ILE A 439 -18.34 -20.38 -13.49
CA ILE A 439 -18.02 -21.12 -12.26
C ILE A 439 -16.68 -21.84 -12.43
N TRP A 440 -16.47 -22.52 -13.55
CA TRP A 440 -15.19 -23.18 -13.83
C TRP A 440 -14.01 -22.21 -13.84
N LYS A 441 -14.20 -21.01 -14.43
CA LYS A 441 -13.19 -19.95 -14.42
C LYS A 441 -12.86 -19.47 -13.01
N GLU A 442 -13.87 -19.21 -12.17
CA GLU A 442 -13.67 -18.78 -10.79
C GLU A 442 -13.03 -19.86 -9.92
N CYS A 443 -13.44 -21.13 -10.06
CA CYS A 443 -12.80 -22.25 -9.37
C CYS A 443 -11.29 -22.33 -9.69
N LYS A 444 -10.92 -22.15 -10.96
CA LYS A 444 -9.52 -22.09 -11.37
C LYS A 444 -8.79 -20.89 -10.76
N GLY A 445 -9.46 -19.74 -10.66
CA GLY A 445 -8.95 -18.55 -9.99
C GLY A 445 -8.62 -18.82 -8.52
N ILE A 446 -9.57 -19.39 -7.78
CA ILE A 446 -9.44 -19.76 -6.36
C ILE A 446 -8.34 -20.83 -6.15
N TRP A 447 -8.10 -21.72 -7.12
CA TRP A 447 -7.00 -22.68 -7.03
C TRP A 447 -5.63 -22.06 -7.30
N SER A 448 -5.57 -21.01 -8.11
CA SER A 448 -4.30 -20.33 -8.45
C SER A 448 -3.89 -19.25 -7.45
N GLN A 449 -4.85 -18.68 -6.73
CA GLN A 449 -4.65 -17.63 -5.74
C GLN A 449 -4.94 -18.16 -4.34
N ASP A 450 -4.26 -17.64 -3.33
CA ASP A 450 -4.61 -17.98 -1.95
C ASP A 450 -6.04 -17.50 -1.64
N PHE A 451 -6.83 -18.34 -0.97
CA PHE A 451 -8.24 -18.06 -0.62
C PHE A 451 -8.42 -16.70 0.09
N ARG A 452 -7.44 -16.32 0.93
CA ARG A 452 -7.45 -15.05 1.65
C ARG A 452 -7.25 -13.85 0.73
N GLU A 453 -6.38 -13.97 -0.27
CA GLU A 453 -6.18 -12.93 -1.28
C GLU A 453 -7.44 -12.80 -2.16
N TYR A 454 -8.06 -13.94 -2.53
CA TYR A 454 -9.28 -13.94 -3.34
C TYR A 454 -10.45 -13.18 -2.68
N ILE A 455 -10.72 -13.45 -1.39
CA ILE A 455 -11.81 -12.79 -0.65
C ILE A 455 -11.54 -11.31 -0.36
N SER A 456 -10.26 -10.90 -0.29
CA SER A 456 -9.90 -9.51 -0.02
C SER A 456 -10.35 -8.54 -1.12
N GLU A 457 -10.52 -9.03 -2.36
CA GLU A 457 -10.97 -8.23 -3.48
C GLU A 457 -12.52 -8.21 -3.55
N PRO A 458 -13.16 -7.03 -3.37
CA PRO A 458 -14.62 -6.95 -3.28
C PRO A 458 -15.31 -7.35 -4.59
N TRP A 459 -14.64 -7.19 -5.72
CA TRP A 459 -15.14 -7.64 -7.02
C TRP A 459 -15.24 -9.17 -7.06
N ASN A 460 -14.26 -9.92 -6.55
CA ASN A 460 -14.33 -11.38 -6.53
C ASN A 460 -15.47 -11.89 -5.64
N LEU A 461 -15.69 -11.24 -4.48
CA LEU A 461 -16.82 -11.56 -3.62
C LEU A 461 -18.18 -11.33 -4.31
N LEU A 462 -18.29 -10.25 -5.09
CA LEU A 462 -19.48 -9.98 -5.91
C LEU A 462 -19.65 -11.04 -7.02
N ASP A 463 -18.58 -11.63 -7.57
CA ASP A 463 -18.63 -12.63 -8.66
C ASP A 463 -19.21 -13.91 -8.08
N PHE A 464 -18.62 -14.34 -6.97
CA PHE A 464 -19.08 -15.48 -6.19
C PHE A 464 -20.55 -15.34 -5.81
N SER A 465 -20.96 -14.15 -5.33
CA SER A 465 -22.35 -13.88 -4.96
C SER A 465 -23.31 -13.98 -6.16
N ILE A 466 -22.95 -13.38 -7.31
CA ILE A 466 -23.76 -13.48 -8.54
C ILE A 466 -23.93 -14.94 -8.97
N LEU A 467 -22.82 -15.69 -9.01
CA LEU A 467 -22.84 -17.09 -9.45
C LEU A 467 -23.64 -17.97 -8.49
N ALA A 468 -23.52 -17.74 -7.18
CA ALA A 468 -24.31 -18.45 -6.18
C ALA A 468 -25.82 -18.20 -6.35
N ILE A 469 -26.24 -16.96 -6.64
CA ILE A 469 -27.66 -16.63 -6.87
C ILE A 469 -28.15 -17.28 -8.18
N PHE A 470 -27.37 -17.23 -9.27
CA PHE A 470 -27.73 -17.93 -10.51
C PHE A 470 -27.87 -19.43 -10.30
N MET A 471 -26.93 -20.07 -9.60
CA MET A 471 -26.99 -21.50 -9.30
C MET A 471 -28.24 -21.85 -8.48
N THR A 472 -28.53 -21.07 -7.45
CA THR A 472 -29.71 -21.29 -6.59
C THR A 472 -31.00 -21.14 -7.38
N SER A 473 -31.09 -20.14 -8.28
CA SER A 473 -32.23 -19.95 -9.18
C SER A 473 -32.41 -21.14 -10.13
N PHE A 474 -31.34 -21.61 -10.79
CA PHE A 474 -31.42 -22.75 -11.71
C PHE A 474 -31.75 -24.07 -10.99
N ILE A 475 -31.23 -24.28 -9.77
CA ILE A 475 -31.59 -25.45 -8.95
C ILE A 475 -33.07 -25.40 -8.58
N ALA A 476 -33.60 -24.25 -8.14
CA ALA A 476 -35.02 -24.10 -7.83
C ALA A 476 -35.90 -24.36 -9.08
N ARG A 477 -35.47 -23.90 -10.26
CA ARG A 477 -36.14 -24.16 -11.54
C ARG A 477 -36.09 -25.63 -11.93
N LEU A 478 -34.94 -26.29 -11.76
CA LEU A 478 -34.77 -27.73 -11.98
C LEU A 478 -35.71 -28.54 -11.07
N MET A 479 -35.82 -28.16 -9.79
CA MET A 479 -36.74 -28.78 -8.84
C MET A 479 -38.21 -28.59 -9.25
N ALA A 480 -38.59 -27.40 -9.70
CA ALA A 480 -39.94 -27.13 -10.22
C ALA A 480 -40.25 -28.00 -11.45
N PHE A 481 -39.29 -28.12 -12.37
CA PHE A 481 -39.40 -28.99 -13.55
C PHE A 481 -39.50 -30.47 -13.14
N TRP A 482 -38.67 -30.94 -12.21
CA TRP A 482 -38.69 -32.33 -11.73
C TRP A 482 -40.03 -32.71 -11.11
N HIS A 483 -40.61 -31.84 -10.27
CA HIS A 483 -41.94 -32.07 -9.70
C HIS A 483 -43.05 -32.07 -10.76
N ALA A 484 -43.01 -31.14 -11.72
CA ALA A 484 -43.96 -31.11 -12.82
C ALA A 484 -43.86 -32.37 -13.72
N TYR A 485 -42.63 -32.81 -14.01
CA TYR A 485 -42.36 -34.01 -14.78
C TYR A 485 -42.86 -35.27 -14.06
N SER A 486 -42.58 -35.41 -12.77
CA SER A 486 -43.06 -36.53 -11.95
C SER A 486 -44.60 -36.57 -11.91
N ALA A 487 -45.27 -35.42 -11.81
CA ALA A 487 -46.73 -35.34 -11.84
C ALA A 487 -47.30 -35.71 -13.22
N GLN A 488 -46.65 -35.30 -14.31
CA GLN A 488 -47.04 -35.68 -15.67
C GLN A 488 -46.90 -37.19 -15.88
N CYS A 489 -45.77 -37.80 -15.50
CA CYS A 489 -45.55 -39.25 -15.62
C CYS A 489 -46.58 -40.07 -14.83
N TYR A 490 -47.05 -39.56 -13.69
CA TYR A 490 -48.13 -40.20 -12.94
C TYR A 490 -49.45 -40.19 -13.74
N ILE A 491 -49.81 -39.05 -14.34
CA ILE A 491 -51.02 -38.93 -15.15
C ILE A 491 -50.94 -39.84 -16.38
N ASP A 492 -49.83 -39.80 -17.12
CA ASP A 492 -49.63 -40.61 -18.33
C ASP A 492 -49.73 -42.12 -18.04
N LYS A 493 -49.37 -42.55 -16.82
CA LYS A 493 -49.47 -43.95 -16.40
C LYS A 493 -50.87 -44.37 -15.96
N HIS A 494 -51.65 -43.46 -15.36
CA HIS A 494 -52.94 -43.78 -14.72
C HIS A 494 -54.17 -43.35 -15.53
N TYR A 495 -54.05 -42.41 -16.46
CA TYR A 495 -55.17 -41.82 -17.19
C TYR A 495 -54.83 -41.59 -18.67
N ALA A 496 -55.72 -42.03 -19.57
CA ALA A 496 -55.62 -41.75 -21.01
C ALA A 496 -56.15 -40.35 -21.39
N ASP A 497 -57.19 -39.86 -20.69
CA ASP A 497 -57.80 -38.53 -20.89
C ASP A 497 -58.16 -37.88 -19.54
N LEU A 498 -57.79 -36.61 -19.39
CA LEU A 498 -57.89 -35.83 -18.14
C LEU A 498 -59.21 -35.05 -17.99
N SER A 499 -60.04 -35.01 -19.03
CA SER A 499 -61.05 -33.97 -19.22
C SER A 499 -62.23 -33.97 -18.25
N ASN A 500 -62.40 -34.95 -17.34
CA ASN A 500 -63.54 -35.02 -16.42
C ASN A 500 -63.33 -35.88 -15.14
N LYS A 501 -62.11 -36.06 -14.63
CA LYS A 501 -61.85 -36.89 -13.44
C LYS A 501 -61.24 -36.10 -12.27
N THR A 502 -61.68 -36.40 -11.05
CA THR A 502 -61.12 -35.82 -9.82
C THR A 502 -59.74 -36.42 -9.54
N LEU A 503 -58.71 -35.57 -9.65
CA LEU A 503 -57.32 -35.93 -9.36
C LEU A 503 -57.05 -35.87 -7.85
N PRO A 504 -56.01 -36.58 -7.37
CA PRO A 504 -55.47 -36.36 -6.04
C PRO A 504 -55.05 -34.88 -5.88
N PHE A 505 -55.31 -34.31 -4.70
CA PHE A 505 -55.05 -32.89 -4.39
C PHE A 505 -53.62 -32.45 -4.72
N GLU A 506 -52.63 -33.31 -4.46
CA GLU A 506 -51.20 -33.06 -4.74
C GLU A 506 -50.91 -32.86 -6.24
N ILE A 507 -51.64 -33.56 -7.12
CA ILE A 507 -51.45 -33.49 -8.58
C ILE A 507 -52.30 -32.36 -9.17
N GLN A 508 -53.48 -32.12 -8.58
CA GLN A 508 -54.38 -31.04 -8.99
C GLN A 508 -53.70 -29.66 -8.90
N TYR A 509 -52.79 -29.47 -7.93
CA TYR A 509 -52.00 -28.24 -7.81
C TYR A 509 -51.27 -27.86 -9.11
N PHE A 510 -50.71 -28.83 -9.83
CA PHE A 510 -49.94 -28.60 -11.06
C PHE A 510 -50.80 -28.22 -12.29
N GLN A 511 -52.13 -28.26 -12.15
CA GLN A 511 -53.07 -27.77 -13.16
C GLN A 511 -53.43 -26.29 -12.95
N LEU A 512 -53.17 -25.72 -11.76
CA LEU A 512 -53.64 -24.38 -11.39
C LEU A 512 -52.90 -23.24 -12.11
N ALA A 513 -53.64 -22.15 -12.38
CA ALA A 513 -53.11 -20.90 -12.92
C ALA A 513 -52.29 -20.12 -11.88
N ARG A 514 -51.49 -19.15 -12.33
CA ARG A 514 -50.45 -18.45 -11.53
C ARG A 514 -50.97 -17.80 -10.25
N ILE A 515 -52.20 -17.29 -10.25
CA ILE A 515 -52.82 -16.61 -9.08
C ILE A 515 -52.99 -17.56 -7.89
N HIS A 516 -53.17 -18.85 -8.15
CA HIS A 516 -53.43 -19.86 -7.14
C HIS A 516 -52.19 -20.66 -6.72
N TRP A 517 -50.99 -20.22 -7.15
CA TRP A 517 -49.75 -20.85 -6.73
C TRP A 517 -49.44 -20.54 -5.27
N MET A 518 -48.78 -21.48 -4.60
CA MET A 518 -48.33 -21.25 -3.23
C MET A 518 -47.28 -20.13 -3.20
N PRO A 519 -47.27 -19.23 -2.19
CA PRO A 519 -46.29 -18.14 -2.11
C PRO A 519 -44.82 -18.62 -2.07
N SER A 520 -44.57 -19.82 -1.55
CA SER A 520 -43.25 -20.46 -1.44
C SER A 520 -42.92 -21.38 -2.61
N ASP A 521 -43.65 -21.30 -3.72
CA ASP A 521 -43.47 -22.15 -4.88
C ASP A 521 -42.05 -21.98 -5.49
N PRO A 522 -41.28 -23.07 -5.73
CA PRO A 522 -39.91 -22.99 -6.23
C PRO A 522 -39.75 -22.20 -7.53
N GLN A 523 -40.77 -22.19 -8.39
CA GLN A 523 -40.75 -21.38 -9.62
C GLN A 523 -40.70 -19.88 -9.33
N LEU A 524 -41.51 -19.39 -8.38
CA LEU A 524 -41.53 -17.97 -7.99
C LEU A 524 -40.20 -17.56 -7.35
N ILE A 525 -39.64 -18.43 -6.51
CA ILE A 525 -38.31 -18.23 -5.92
C ILE A 525 -37.25 -18.17 -7.03
N SER A 526 -37.31 -19.07 -8.02
CA SER A 526 -36.37 -19.06 -9.15
C SER A 526 -36.44 -17.76 -9.94
N GLU A 527 -37.65 -17.26 -10.24
CA GLU A 527 -37.86 -16.02 -11.00
C GLU A 527 -37.38 -14.79 -10.22
N GLY A 528 -37.64 -14.74 -8.91
CA GLY A 528 -37.16 -13.67 -8.04
C GLY A 528 -35.64 -13.61 -7.94
N LEU A 529 -35.00 -14.75 -7.67
CA LEU A 529 -33.53 -14.84 -7.63
C LEU A 529 -32.89 -14.59 -9.00
N TYR A 530 -33.50 -15.07 -10.08
CA TYR A 530 -33.02 -14.81 -11.44
C TYR A 530 -33.04 -13.32 -11.76
N ALA A 531 -34.11 -12.59 -11.42
CA ALA A 531 -34.19 -11.15 -11.63
C ALA A 531 -33.10 -10.38 -10.88
N ILE A 532 -32.84 -10.75 -9.62
CA ILE A 532 -31.73 -10.17 -8.82
C ILE A 532 -30.39 -10.46 -9.50
N ALA A 533 -30.17 -11.70 -9.94
CA ALA A 533 -28.94 -12.11 -10.61
C ALA A 533 -28.72 -11.34 -11.93
N VAL A 534 -29.77 -11.08 -12.70
CA VAL A 534 -29.71 -10.26 -13.92
C VAL A 534 -29.24 -8.85 -13.59
N VAL A 535 -29.85 -8.17 -12.60
CA VAL A 535 -29.43 -6.81 -12.20
C VAL A 535 -27.96 -6.77 -11.77
N LEU A 536 -27.56 -7.70 -10.90
CA LEU A 536 -26.17 -7.78 -10.46
C LEU A 536 -25.22 -8.11 -11.61
N SER A 537 -25.65 -8.91 -12.59
CA SER A 537 -24.83 -9.21 -13.77
C SER A 537 -24.61 -7.98 -14.66
N PHE A 538 -25.50 -6.99 -14.71
CA PHE A 538 -25.23 -5.73 -15.41
C PHE A 538 -24.21 -4.84 -14.67
N SER A 539 -24.21 -4.88 -13.33
CA SER A 539 -23.22 -4.12 -12.52
C SER A 539 -21.77 -4.50 -12.86
N ARG A 540 -21.56 -5.69 -13.42
CA ARG A 540 -20.25 -6.21 -13.83
C ARG A 540 -19.58 -5.48 -14.98
N ILE A 541 -20.32 -4.69 -15.75
CA ILE A 541 -19.72 -3.84 -16.79
C ILE A 541 -18.65 -2.92 -16.18
N ALA A 542 -18.81 -2.53 -14.90
CA ALA A 542 -17.82 -1.77 -14.17
C ALA A 542 -16.42 -2.40 -14.20
N TYR A 543 -16.26 -3.72 -14.29
CA TYR A 543 -14.93 -4.34 -14.37
C TYR A 543 -14.16 -3.97 -15.66
N ILE A 544 -14.86 -3.63 -16.74
CA ILE A 544 -14.28 -3.33 -18.06
C ILE A 544 -13.97 -1.83 -18.21
N LEU A 545 -14.71 -0.98 -17.51
CA LEU A 545 -14.59 0.48 -17.57
C LEU A 545 -13.17 1.05 -17.28
N PRO A 546 -12.32 0.47 -16.39
CA PRO A 546 -10.97 0.99 -16.13
C PRO A 546 -10.03 0.91 -17.33
N ALA A 547 -10.35 0.08 -18.33
CA ALA A 547 -9.53 -0.05 -19.54
C ALA A 547 -9.60 1.20 -20.42
N ASN A 548 -10.64 2.03 -20.28
CA ASN A 548 -10.79 3.27 -21.02
C ASN A 548 -10.23 4.48 -20.25
N GLU A 549 -9.64 5.42 -20.99
CA GLU A 549 -9.04 6.63 -20.44
C GLU A 549 -10.07 7.60 -19.87
N SER A 550 -11.23 7.78 -20.52
CA SER A 550 -12.25 8.71 -20.04
C SER A 550 -13.09 8.17 -18.88
N PHE A 551 -13.35 6.86 -18.83
CA PHE A 551 -14.22 6.26 -17.80
C PHE A 551 -13.47 5.71 -16.59
N GLY A 552 -12.16 5.44 -16.73
CA GLY A 552 -11.37 4.81 -15.68
C GLY A 552 -11.23 5.66 -14.41
N PRO A 553 -10.70 6.91 -14.49
CA PRO A 553 -10.57 7.78 -13.32
C PRO A 553 -11.90 8.03 -12.60
N LEU A 554 -12.99 8.22 -13.37
CA LEU A 554 -14.34 8.41 -12.83
C LEU A 554 -14.83 7.20 -12.02
N GLN A 555 -14.57 5.98 -12.49
CA GLN A 555 -14.97 4.79 -11.76
C GLN A 555 -14.14 4.60 -10.47
N ILE A 556 -12.83 4.84 -10.52
CA ILE A 556 -11.95 4.64 -9.36
C ILE A 556 -12.27 5.64 -8.25
N SER A 557 -12.54 6.90 -8.59
CA SER A 557 -13.01 7.91 -7.63
C SER A 557 -14.36 7.55 -7.01
N LEU A 558 -15.32 7.08 -7.81
CA LEU A 558 -16.62 6.59 -7.31
C LEU A 558 -16.46 5.40 -6.36
N GLY A 559 -15.64 4.42 -6.71
CA GLY A 559 -15.41 3.24 -5.85
C GLY A 559 -14.81 3.57 -4.48
N ARG A 560 -14.07 4.67 -4.36
CA ARG A 560 -13.44 5.11 -3.11
C ARG A 560 -14.34 5.97 -2.25
N THR A 561 -15.03 6.93 -2.87
CA THR A 561 -16.04 7.73 -2.17
C THR A 561 -17.10 6.82 -1.54
N VAL A 562 -17.48 5.73 -2.20
CA VAL A 562 -18.36 4.69 -1.61
C VAL A 562 -17.79 4.07 -0.32
N LYS A 563 -16.47 3.81 -0.24
CA LYS A 563 -15.83 3.28 0.99
C LYS A 563 -15.90 4.28 2.14
N ASP A 564 -15.78 5.57 1.86
CA ASP A 564 -15.90 6.61 2.89
C ASP A 564 -17.36 6.84 3.30
N ILE A 565 -18.30 6.75 2.36
CA ILE A 565 -19.75 6.76 2.65
C ILE A 565 -20.11 5.66 3.65
N PHE A 566 -19.55 4.45 3.53
CA PHE A 566 -19.85 3.35 4.47
C PHE A 566 -19.51 3.68 5.92
N LYS A 567 -18.45 4.45 6.19
CA LYS A 567 -18.11 4.87 7.57
C LYS A 567 -19.20 5.76 8.16
N PHE A 568 -19.74 6.68 7.36
CA PHE A 568 -20.83 7.58 7.76
C PHE A 568 -22.17 6.85 7.86
N MET A 569 -22.41 5.85 6.99
CA MET A 569 -23.63 5.04 7.02
C MET A 569 -23.86 4.33 8.36
N VAL A 570 -22.81 4.08 9.15
CA VAL A 570 -22.96 3.54 10.52
C VAL A 570 -23.76 4.50 11.42
N VAL A 571 -23.46 5.79 11.38
CA VAL A 571 -24.20 6.81 12.15
C VAL A 571 -25.63 6.92 11.63
N PHE A 572 -25.79 6.90 10.31
CA PHE A 572 -27.09 6.94 9.65
C PHE A 572 -28.00 5.77 10.09
N VAL A 573 -27.48 4.53 10.04
CA VAL A 573 -28.21 3.32 10.44
C VAL A 573 -28.54 3.35 11.93
N THR A 574 -27.64 3.87 12.77
CA THR A 574 -27.88 3.97 14.23
C THR A 574 -29.07 4.87 14.54
N VAL A 575 -29.11 6.07 13.93
CA VAL A 575 -30.25 6.99 14.08
C VAL A 575 -31.53 6.39 13.51
N PHE A 576 -31.44 5.79 12.32
CA PHE A 576 -32.58 5.13 11.67
C PHE A 576 -33.20 4.04 12.55
N VAL A 577 -32.40 3.14 13.12
CA VAL A 577 -32.87 2.06 14.01
C VAL A 577 -33.47 2.62 15.29
N ALA A 578 -32.89 3.67 15.88
CA ALA A 578 -33.42 4.32 17.09
C ALA A 578 -34.85 4.86 16.87
N PHE A 579 -35.08 5.58 15.77
CA PHE A 579 -36.42 6.07 15.42
C PHE A 579 -37.37 4.96 14.99
N MET A 580 -36.89 3.93 14.29
CA MET A 580 -37.70 2.76 13.92
C MET A 580 -38.25 2.05 15.16
N VAL A 581 -37.40 1.76 16.15
CA VAL A 581 -37.83 1.13 17.40
C VAL A 581 -38.72 2.07 18.21
N GLY A 582 -38.41 3.38 18.24
CA GLY A 582 -39.25 4.37 18.92
C GLY A 582 -40.67 4.46 18.35
N MET A 583 -40.79 4.50 17.02
CA MET A 583 -42.08 4.53 16.33
C MET A 583 -42.83 3.19 16.45
N PHE A 584 -42.13 2.07 16.37
CA PHE A 584 -42.71 0.75 16.60
C PHE A 584 -43.28 0.62 18.02
N ASN A 585 -42.51 1.00 19.04
CA ASN A 585 -42.98 0.95 20.44
C ASN A 585 -44.18 1.86 20.69
N LEU A 586 -44.30 2.98 19.98
CA LEU A 586 -45.44 3.89 20.09
C LEU A 586 -46.72 3.31 19.47
N TYR A 587 -46.59 2.64 18.33
CA TYR A 587 -47.73 2.21 17.50
C TYR A 587 -48.07 0.71 17.56
N SER A 588 -47.24 -0.12 18.19
CA SER A 588 -47.44 -1.58 18.27
C SER A 588 -48.80 -1.99 18.84
N TYR A 589 -49.32 -1.24 19.82
CA TYR A 589 -50.62 -1.51 20.45
C TYR A 589 -51.84 -1.06 19.61
N TYR A 590 -51.62 -0.35 18.50
CA TYR A 590 -52.67 0.25 17.67
C TYR A 590 -52.96 -0.55 16.39
N LEU A 591 -52.67 -1.85 16.38
CA LEU A 591 -52.99 -2.76 15.29
C LEU A 591 -54.51 -2.76 15.02
N GLY A 592 -54.90 -2.52 13.76
CA GLY A 592 -56.31 -2.43 13.34
C GLY A 592 -57.02 -1.11 13.68
N ALA A 593 -56.34 -0.19 14.38
CA ALA A 593 -56.87 1.12 14.76
C ALA A 593 -56.31 2.29 13.93
N LYS A 594 -55.46 2.01 12.94
CA LYS A 594 -54.88 3.01 12.02
C LYS A 594 -55.49 2.89 10.62
N HIS A 595 -55.37 3.96 9.84
CA HIS A 595 -55.81 3.98 8.45
C HIS A 595 -54.93 3.11 7.53
N ASN A 596 -53.63 3.06 7.82
CA ASN A 596 -52.64 2.24 7.13
C ASN A 596 -51.96 1.29 8.13
N ASP A 597 -51.54 0.11 7.68
CA ASP A 597 -50.84 -0.90 8.51
C ASP A 597 -49.43 -0.47 8.96
N ALA A 598 -49.00 0.72 8.52
CA ALA A 598 -47.76 1.37 8.90
C ALA A 598 -47.55 1.39 10.42
N PHE A 599 -46.39 0.90 10.86
CA PHE A 599 -45.91 0.89 12.25
C PHE A 599 -46.59 -0.08 13.24
N THR A 600 -47.47 -0.98 12.78
CA THR A 600 -48.34 -1.78 13.68
C THR A 600 -48.03 -3.27 13.76
N THR A 601 -47.41 -3.86 12.73
CA THR A 601 -47.27 -5.32 12.61
C THR A 601 -46.18 -5.89 13.53
N TYR A 602 -46.37 -7.15 13.96
CA TYR A 602 -45.45 -7.94 14.83
C TYR A 602 -44.03 -8.11 14.25
N VAL A 603 -43.82 -7.76 12.98
CA VAL A 603 -42.52 -7.72 12.30
C VAL A 603 -42.14 -6.26 12.09
N LEU A 604 -40.95 -5.86 12.53
CA LEU A 604 -40.35 -4.52 12.31
C LEU A 604 -40.28 -4.09 10.82
N GLU A 605 -40.64 -4.96 9.88
CA GLU A 605 -40.57 -4.78 8.44
C GLU A 605 -41.43 -3.62 7.93
N GLU A 606 -42.69 -3.49 8.39
CA GLU A 606 -43.55 -2.39 7.90
C GLU A 606 -43.12 -1.03 8.46
N SER A 607 -42.62 -0.99 9.71
CA SER A 607 -42.00 0.21 10.29
C SER A 607 -40.71 0.60 9.55
N PHE A 608 -39.92 -0.40 9.16
CA PHE A 608 -38.73 -0.20 8.34
C PHE A 608 -39.10 0.38 6.97
N LYS A 609 -40.08 -0.21 6.26
CA LYS A 609 -40.53 0.25 4.94
C LYS A 609 -40.99 1.70 4.97
N THR A 610 -41.85 2.07 5.92
CA THR A 610 -42.42 3.43 5.96
C THR A 610 -41.37 4.50 6.26
N LEU A 611 -40.43 4.24 7.17
CA LEU A 611 -39.32 5.16 7.46
C LEU A 611 -38.28 5.19 6.35
N PHE A 612 -38.01 4.06 5.71
CA PHE A 612 -37.09 3.99 4.59
C PHE A 612 -37.60 4.84 3.41
N TRP A 613 -38.86 4.65 3.02
CA TRP A 613 -39.48 5.45 1.96
C TRP A 613 -39.69 6.92 2.35
N ALA A 614 -39.73 7.25 3.64
CA ALA A 614 -39.77 8.63 4.12
C ALA A 614 -38.50 9.41 3.78
N ILE A 615 -37.33 8.77 3.75
CA ILE A 615 -36.06 9.42 3.35
C ILE A 615 -36.15 9.97 1.92
N PHE A 616 -36.88 9.29 1.05
CA PHE A 616 -37.10 9.68 -0.35
C PHE A 616 -38.37 10.52 -0.56
N GLY A 617 -39.10 10.86 0.51
CA GLY A 617 -40.36 11.62 0.42
C GLY A 617 -41.55 10.83 -0.15
N LEU A 618 -41.47 9.50 -0.22
CA LEU A 618 -42.54 8.63 -0.75
C LEU A 618 -43.49 8.13 0.36
N SER A 619 -43.23 8.46 1.62
CA SER A 619 -44.07 8.05 2.75
C SER A 619 -45.16 9.08 3.04
N GLU A 620 -46.39 8.60 3.18
CA GLU A 620 -47.54 9.45 3.46
C GLU A 620 -47.59 9.90 4.92
N VAL A 621 -47.92 11.17 5.16
CA VAL A 621 -48.15 11.73 6.49
C VAL A 621 -49.37 11.09 7.18
N LYS A 622 -50.32 10.56 6.39
CA LYS A 622 -51.49 9.81 6.88
C LYS A 622 -51.13 8.51 7.60
N SER A 623 -49.91 8.01 7.43
CA SER A 623 -49.40 6.83 8.14
C SER A 623 -49.29 7.02 9.66
N VAL A 624 -49.31 8.26 10.15
CA VAL A 624 -49.24 8.61 11.59
C VAL A 624 -50.64 8.72 12.22
N VAL A 625 -51.68 8.94 11.41
CA VAL A 625 -53.05 9.16 11.89
C VAL A 625 -53.64 7.86 12.46
N ILE A 626 -54.28 7.97 13.62
CA ILE A 626 -54.99 6.89 14.30
C ILE A 626 -56.49 7.17 14.22
N ASN A 627 -57.32 6.15 14.01
CA ASN A 627 -58.78 6.27 13.95
C ASN A 627 -59.44 6.38 15.34
N ILE A 628 -58.65 6.38 16.42
CA ILE A 628 -59.09 6.47 17.83
C ILE A 628 -58.76 7.87 18.36
N ASN A 629 -59.59 8.41 19.26
CA ASN A 629 -59.42 9.72 19.91
C ASN A 629 -58.19 9.86 20.84
N HIS A 630 -57.12 9.09 20.65
CA HIS A 630 -55.87 9.18 21.41
C HIS A 630 -54.94 10.24 20.80
N LYS A 631 -55.41 11.50 20.80
CA LYS A 631 -54.72 12.63 20.16
C LYS A 631 -53.32 12.91 20.71
N PHE A 632 -53.05 12.54 21.97
CA PHE A 632 -51.70 12.65 22.54
C PHE A 632 -50.69 11.78 21.78
N ILE A 633 -51.02 10.52 21.51
CA ILE A 633 -50.12 9.59 20.82
C ILE A 633 -49.94 9.99 19.36
N GLU A 634 -51.01 10.42 18.71
CA GLU A 634 -50.95 10.99 17.36
C GLU A 634 -50.00 12.19 17.29
N ASN A 635 -50.12 13.14 18.23
CA ASN A 635 -49.23 14.30 18.32
C ASN A 635 -47.76 13.90 18.56
N ILE A 636 -47.51 12.94 19.47
CA ILE A 636 -46.15 12.43 19.72
C ILE A 636 -45.59 11.77 18.45
N GLY A 637 -46.41 11.02 17.72
CA GLY A 637 -46.01 10.43 16.45
C GLY A 637 -45.69 11.47 15.38
N TYR A 638 -46.47 12.55 15.29
CA TYR A 638 -46.16 13.67 14.39
C TYR A 638 -44.82 14.34 14.75
N VAL A 639 -44.57 14.55 16.04
CA VAL A 639 -43.31 15.13 16.51
C VAL A 639 -42.14 14.20 16.21
N LEU A 640 -42.22 12.91 16.54
CA LEU A 640 -41.14 11.95 16.28
C LEU A 640 -40.87 11.79 14.78
N TYR A 641 -41.91 11.70 13.95
CA TYR A 641 -41.77 11.62 12.50
C TYR A 641 -41.23 12.91 11.88
N GLY A 642 -41.63 14.07 12.40
CA GLY A 642 -41.10 15.37 11.99
C GLY A 642 -39.62 15.54 12.34
N VAL A 643 -39.25 15.24 13.59
CA VAL A 643 -37.85 15.27 14.05
C VAL A 643 -36.99 14.28 13.28
N TYR A 644 -37.50 13.08 13.00
CA TYR A 644 -36.84 12.10 12.14
C TYR A 644 -36.51 12.69 10.76
N ASN A 645 -37.48 13.31 10.09
CA ASN A 645 -37.24 13.91 8.76
C ASN A 645 -36.25 15.09 8.82
N ILE A 646 -36.30 15.93 9.86
CA ILE A 646 -35.32 17.01 10.04
C ILE A 646 -33.91 16.42 10.20
N ILE A 647 -33.73 15.44 11.08
CA ILE A 647 -32.41 14.86 11.34
C ILE A 647 -31.91 14.06 10.13
N MET A 648 -32.73 13.18 9.56
CA MET A 648 -32.30 12.29 8.48
C MET A 648 -32.13 13.01 7.15
N VAL A 649 -33.10 13.83 6.76
CA VAL A 649 -33.11 14.46 5.42
C VAL A 649 -32.37 15.79 5.44
N ILE A 650 -32.55 16.64 6.46
CA ILE A 650 -31.92 17.98 6.45
C ILE A 650 -30.50 17.90 6.99
N VAL A 651 -30.27 17.22 8.11
CA VAL A 651 -28.93 17.19 8.73
C VAL A 651 -28.05 16.13 8.06
N LEU A 652 -28.42 14.85 8.15
CA LEU A 652 -27.53 13.75 7.75
C LEU A 652 -27.31 13.68 6.23
N LEU A 653 -28.33 13.94 5.40
CA LEU A 653 -28.14 13.94 3.94
C LEU A 653 -27.22 15.09 3.50
N ASN A 654 -27.39 16.30 4.05
CA ASN A 654 -26.53 17.43 3.70
C ASN A 654 -25.09 17.24 4.20
N MET A 655 -24.91 16.65 5.39
CA MET A 655 -23.58 16.27 5.87
C MET A 655 -22.94 15.18 4.99
N LEU A 656 -23.72 14.20 4.52
CA LEU A 656 -23.23 13.18 3.59
C LEU A 656 -22.75 13.80 2.27
N ILE A 657 -23.50 14.77 1.72
CA ILE A 657 -23.12 15.49 0.50
C ILE A 657 -21.82 16.29 0.72
N ALA A 658 -21.71 17.00 1.85
CA ALA A 658 -20.52 17.78 2.17
C ALA A 658 -19.28 16.88 2.32
N MET A 659 -19.41 15.77 3.03
CA MET A 659 -18.33 14.77 3.18
C MET A 659 -17.96 14.15 1.83
N PHE A 660 -18.95 13.82 1.00
CA PHE A 660 -18.70 13.28 -0.34
C PHE A 660 -17.89 14.23 -1.20
N ASN A 661 -18.20 15.53 -1.18
CA ASN A 661 -17.46 16.53 -1.96
C ASN A 661 -16.01 16.70 -1.48
N SER A 662 -15.78 16.75 -0.16
CA SER A 662 -14.42 16.85 0.38
C SER A 662 -13.59 15.60 0.03
N SER A 663 -14.17 14.41 0.21
CA SER A 663 -13.48 13.16 -0.13
C SER A 663 -13.23 13.04 -1.64
N PHE A 664 -14.18 13.46 -2.48
CA PHE A 664 -14.00 13.41 -3.94
C PHE A 664 -12.84 14.30 -4.40
N GLN A 665 -12.71 15.52 -3.85
CA GLN A 665 -11.61 16.43 -4.18
C GLN A 665 -10.24 15.85 -3.81
N GLU A 666 -10.08 15.31 -2.60
CA GLU A 666 -8.83 14.66 -2.18
C GLU A 666 -8.46 13.45 -3.05
N ILE A 667 -9.45 12.72 -3.56
CA ILE A 667 -9.23 11.54 -4.40
C ILE A 667 -8.95 11.94 -5.87
N GLU A 668 -9.51 13.05 -6.33
CA GLU A 668 -9.35 13.54 -7.71
C GLU A 668 -7.89 13.91 -8.01
N ASP A 669 -7.20 14.53 -7.05
CA ASP A 669 -5.79 14.94 -7.20
C ASP A 669 -4.85 13.76 -7.53
N ASP A 670 -5.14 12.56 -7.00
CA ASP A 670 -4.37 11.33 -7.23
C ASP A 670 -5.02 10.39 -8.27
N ALA A 671 -6.18 10.74 -8.83
CA ALA A 671 -7.01 9.81 -9.60
C ALA A 671 -6.29 9.19 -10.80
N ASP A 672 -5.43 9.94 -11.47
CA ASP A 672 -4.67 9.48 -12.65
C ASP A 672 -3.65 8.39 -12.30
N VAL A 673 -2.91 8.56 -11.20
CA VAL A 673 -1.93 7.59 -10.71
C VAL A 673 -2.64 6.28 -10.38
N GLU A 674 -3.81 6.40 -9.78
CA GLU A 674 -4.59 5.28 -9.28
C GLU A 674 -5.34 4.55 -10.38
N TRP A 675 -5.84 5.29 -11.37
CA TRP A 675 -6.36 4.73 -12.59
C TRP A 675 -5.28 3.93 -13.33
N LYS A 676 -4.08 4.50 -13.52
CA LYS A 676 -2.96 3.78 -14.17
C LYS A 676 -2.56 2.53 -13.40
N PHE A 677 -2.58 2.56 -12.07
CA PHE A 677 -2.35 1.38 -11.23
C PHE A 677 -3.44 0.31 -11.41
N ALA A 678 -4.73 0.69 -11.34
CA ALA A 678 -5.86 -0.22 -11.54
C ALA A 678 -5.85 -0.83 -12.96
N ARG A 679 -5.55 -0.01 -13.97
CA ARG A 679 -5.38 -0.43 -15.37
C ARG A 679 -4.23 -1.42 -15.52
N ALA A 680 -3.09 -1.17 -14.88
CA ALA A 680 -1.97 -2.10 -14.88
C ALA A 680 -2.31 -3.42 -14.18
N LYS A 681 -3.01 -3.39 -13.04
CA LYS A 681 -3.51 -4.59 -12.35
C LYS A 681 -4.43 -5.42 -13.28
N LEU A 682 -5.33 -4.75 -14.00
CA LEU A 682 -6.20 -5.38 -14.99
C LEU A 682 -5.39 -6.00 -16.13
N TRP A 683 -4.42 -5.29 -16.71
CA TRP A 683 -3.57 -5.84 -17.78
C TRP A 683 -2.75 -7.05 -17.32
N PHE A 684 -2.22 -6.99 -16.10
CA PHE A 684 -1.41 -8.05 -15.52
C PHE A 684 -2.17 -9.38 -15.44
N SER A 685 -3.48 -9.34 -15.16
CA SER A 685 -4.34 -10.54 -15.16
C SER A 685 -4.41 -11.27 -16.51
N TYR A 686 -4.09 -10.61 -17.63
CA TYR A 686 -4.11 -11.20 -18.97
C TYR A 686 -2.70 -11.55 -19.52
N PHE A 687 -1.64 -11.14 -18.82
CA PHE A 687 -0.26 -11.49 -19.20
C PHE A 687 0.06 -12.95 -18.94
N GLU A 688 -0.46 -13.51 -17.84
CA GLU A 688 -0.30 -14.92 -17.53
C GLU A 688 -0.90 -15.80 -18.65
N HIS A 689 -0.25 -16.93 -18.93
CA HIS A 689 -0.61 -17.80 -20.06
C HIS A 689 -1.91 -18.61 -19.83
N GLY A 690 -2.50 -18.52 -18.63
CA GLY A 690 -3.78 -19.16 -18.31
C GLY A 690 -5.01 -18.46 -18.92
N GLY A 691 -6.07 -19.23 -19.18
CA GLY A 691 -7.41 -18.68 -19.44
C GLY A 691 -7.58 -17.96 -20.78
N THR A 692 -6.89 -18.41 -21.84
CA THR A 692 -6.94 -17.82 -23.18
C THR A 692 -8.33 -17.85 -23.82
N LEU A 693 -9.10 -18.92 -23.56
CA LEU A 693 -10.46 -19.07 -24.11
C LEU A 693 -11.50 -18.34 -23.24
N PRO A 694 -12.38 -17.52 -23.84
CA PRO A 694 -13.49 -16.91 -23.12
C PRO A 694 -14.60 -17.92 -22.82
N VAL A 695 -15.43 -17.61 -21.82
CA VAL A 695 -16.66 -18.36 -21.54
C VAL A 695 -17.60 -18.25 -22.77
N PRO A 696 -18.30 -19.29 -23.23
CA PRO A 696 -18.46 -20.63 -22.66
C PRO A 696 -17.40 -21.64 -23.15
N PHE A 697 -16.56 -21.25 -24.10
CA PHE A 697 -15.59 -22.14 -24.76
C PHE A 697 -14.49 -22.68 -23.83
N ASN A 698 -14.35 -22.11 -22.63
CA ASN A 698 -13.47 -22.61 -21.56
C ASN A 698 -13.86 -24.01 -21.04
N LEU A 699 -15.10 -24.47 -21.27
CA LEU A 699 -15.55 -25.80 -20.83
C LEU A 699 -14.96 -26.94 -21.65
N VAL A 700 -14.53 -26.68 -22.89
CA VAL A 700 -13.91 -27.70 -23.74
C VAL A 700 -12.44 -27.84 -23.34
N PRO A 701 -12.02 -28.94 -22.70
CA PRO A 701 -10.64 -29.10 -22.28
C PRO A 701 -9.72 -29.15 -23.51
N SER A 702 -8.55 -28.51 -23.40
CA SER A 702 -7.55 -28.61 -24.45
C SER A 702 -6.99 -30.04 -24.50
N PRO A 703 -6.62 -30.57 -25.69
CA PRO A 703 -6.06 -31.91 -25.80
C PRO A 703 -4.83 -32.13 -24.90
N LYS A 704 -4.01 -31.09 -24.72
CA LYS A 704 -2.87 -31.10 -23.80
C LYS A 704 -3.29 -31.21 -22.33
N SER A 705 -4.37 -30.54 -21.92
CA SER A 705 -4.88 -30.60 -20.55
C SER A 705 -5.50 -31.96 -20.23
N VAL A 706 -6.12 -32.63 -21.21
CA VAL A 706 -6.64 -33.99 -21.05
C VAL A 706 -5.49 -34.99 -20.92
N VAL A 707 -4.43 -34.85 -21.72
CA VAL A 707 -3.22 -35.68 -21.62
C VAL A 707 -2.50 -35.46 -20.30
N SER A 708 -2.36 -34.21 -19.82
CA SER A 708 -1.72 -33.92 -18.53
C SER A 708 -2.57 -34.40 -17.35
N LEU A 709 -3.90 -34.32 -17.43
CA LEU A 709 -4.79 -34.83 -16.39
C LEU A 709 -4.80 -36.36 -16.38
N LEU A 710 -4.77 -37.01 -17.54
CA LEU A 710 -4.58 -38.46 -17.65
C LEU A 710 -3.21 -38.92 -17.13
N LEU A 711 -2.14 -38.17 -17.41
CA LEU A 711 -0.81 -38.45 -16.86
C LEU A 711 -0.74 -38.21 -15.36
N GLY A 712 -1.34 -37.13 -14.84
CA GLY A 712 -1.40 -36.84 -13.40
C GLY A 712 -2.28 -37.81 -12.61
N VAL A 713 -3.39 -38.26 -13.19
CA VAL A 713 -4.22 -39.34 -12.62
C VAL A 713 -3.47 -40.68 -12.68
N ARG A 714 -2.67 -40.92 -13.72
CA ARG A 714 -1.80 -42.09 -13.84
C ARG A 714 -0.65 -42.07 -12.84
N GLU A 715 -0.02 -40.92 -12.59
CA GLU A 715 1.00 -40.73 -11.55
C GLU A 715 0.40 -40.85 -10.14
N SER A 716 -0.83 -40.40 -9.92
CA SER A 716 -1.53 -40.57 -8.63
C SER A 716 -2.09 -41.97 -8.39
N LEU A 717 -2.27 -42.79 -9.44
CA LEU A 717 -2.72 -44.19 -9.34
C LEU A 717 -1.58 -45.21 -9.37
N TRP A 718 -0.42 -44.84 -9.93
CA TRP A 718 0.80 -45.63 -9.86
C TRP A 718 1.88 -44.84 -9.12
N ASP A 719 1.95 -45.02 -7.79
CA ASP A 719 3.15 -44.73 -7.01
C ASP A 719 4.27 -45.67 -7.48
N ALA A 720 4.98 -45.27 -8.54
CA ALA A 720 6.26 -45.82 -8.90
C ALA A 720 7.27 -44.66 -8.94
N PRO A 721 8.29 -44.64 -8.08
CA PRO A 721 9.32 -43.62 -8.15
C PRO A 721 10.19 -43.91 -9.38
N SER A 722 9.86 -43.27 -10.51
CA SER A 722 10.73 -43.26 -11.67
C SER A 722 11.89 -42.30 -11.38
N SER A 723 13.06 -42.86 -11.15
CA SER A 723 14.34 -42.16 -11.08
C SER A 723 14.59 -41.39 -12.39
N LYS A 724 14.22 -40.10 -12.44
CA LYS A 724 14.74 -39.16 -13.44
C LYS A 724 15.76 -38.23 -12.76
N SER A 725 16.98 -38.72 -12.66
CA SER A 725 18.16 -37.89 -12.40
C SER A 725 19.36 -38.53 -13.08
N LYS A 726 19.57 -38.24 -14.37
CA LYS A 726 20.86 -38.38 -15.08
C LYS A 726 20.69 -37.99 -16.56
N GLU A 727 20.43 -36.72 -16.78
CA GLU A 727 20.69 -35.98 -18.03
C GLU A 727 20.32 -34.54 -17.65
N ASN A 728 21.33 -33.67 -17.47
CA ASN A 728 21.27 -32.19 -17.39
C ASN A 728 22.51 -31.56 -16.68
N SER A 729 23.63 -32.27 -16.49
CA SER A 729 24.82 -31.64 -15.91
C SER A 729 25.52 -30.65 -16.85
N THR A 730 25.34 -30.78 -18.17
CA THR A 730 25.85 -29.81 -19.16
C THR A 730 24.98 -28.57 -19.27
N ASP A 731 23.65 -28.72 -19.24
CA ASP A 731 22.71 -27.60 -19.29
C ASP A 731 22.68 -26.80 -17.97
N GLU A 732 22.91 -27.43 -16.81
CA GLU A 732 23.04 -26.73 -15.52
C GLU A 732 24.28 -25.83 -15.47
N MET A 733 25.39 -26.23 -16.10
CA MET A 733 26.64 -25.47 -16.10
C MET A 733 26.56 -24.25 -17.03
N ASP A 734 25.92 -24.40 -18.20
CA ASP A 734 25.65 -23.27 -19.10
C ASP A 734 24.60 -22.32 -18.52
N PHE A 735 23.57 -22.83 -17.84
CA PHE A 735 22.57 -22.01 -17.16
C PHE A 735 23.18 -21.20 -16.01
N THR A 736 24.02 -21.80 -15.16
CA THR A 736 24.69 -21.10 -14.06
C THR A 736 25.65 -20.02 -14.54
N LEU A 737 26.38 -20.25 -15.64
CA LEU A 737 27.23 -19.23 -16.26
C LEU A 737 26.41 -18.06 -16.84
N ILE A 738 25.29 -18.35 -17.51
CA ILE A 738 24.37 -17.31 -18.03
C ILE A 738 23.76 -16.51 -16.88
N THR A 739 23.31 -17.18 -15.80
CA THR A 739 22.77 -16.53 -14.60
C THR A 739 23.80 -15.61 -13.95
N GLN A 740 25.04 -16.07 -13.82
CA GLN A 740 26.12 -15.28 -13.24
C GLN A 740 26.48 -14.07 -14.12
N MET A 741 26.43 -14.23 -15.45
CA MET A 741 26.65 -13.15 -16.40
C MET A 741 25.53 -12.09 -16.34
N VAL A 742 24.26 -12.51 -16.28
CA VAL A 742 23.09 -11.61 -16.12
C VAL A 742 23.11 -10.88 -14.78
N ARG A 743 23.48 -11.56 -13.69
CA ARG A 743 23.65 -10.93 -12.38
C ARG A 743 24.73 -9.85 -12.41
N SER A 744 25.85 -10.13 -13.10
CA SER A 744 26.94 -9.16 -13.25
C SER A 744 26.55 -7.93 -14.08
N SER A 745 25.70 -8.08 -15.11
CA SER A 745 25.21 -6.95 -15.90
C SER A 745 24.18 -6.13 -15.10
N LEU A 746 23.29 -6.80 -14.35
CA LEU A 746 22.31 -6.12 -13.51
C LEU A 746 22.97 -5.32 -12.38
N GLN A 747 24.02 -5.86 -11.75
CA GLN A 747 24.83 -5.12 -10.77
C GLN A 747 25.51 -3.90 -11.38
N LYS A 748 26.04 -4.00 -12.61
CA LYS A 748 26.63 -2.85 -13.32
C LYS A 748 25.59 -1.77 -13.63
N ILE A 749 24.39 -2.17 -14.02
CA ILE A 749 23.28 -1.24 -14.28
C ILE A 749 22.87 -0.56 -12.96
N MET A 750 22.71 -1.34 -11.88
CA MET A 750 22.28 -0.83 -10.59
C MET A 750 23.30 0.13 -9.97
N THR A 751 24.59 -0.19 -10.01
CA THR A 751 25.67 0.72 -9.56
C THR A 751 25.70 2.02 -10.37
N CYS A 752 25.48 1.97 -11.69
CA CYS A 752 25.33 3.16 -12.52
C CYS A 752 24.13 4.02 -12.09
N LEU A 753 22.97 3.40 -11.84
CA LEU A 753 21.74 4.10 -11.42
C LEU A 753 21.89 4.73 -10.04
N ILE A 754 22.44 3.99 -9.06
CA ILE A 754 22.72 4.50 -7.71
C ILE A 754 23.65 5.71 -7.79
N LYS A 755 24.72 5.64 -8.59
CA LYS A 755 25.64 6.77 -8.78
C LYS A 755 24.93 7.99 -9.36
N ARG A 756 24.07 7.81 -10.37
CA ARG A 756 23.25 8.91 -10.93
C ARG A 756 22.28 9.48 -9.89
N PHE A 757 21.70 8.62 -9.05
CA PHE A 757 20.78 9.02 -8.00
C PHE A 757 21.46 9.88 -6.94
N ILE A 758 22.60 9.44 -6.42
CA ILE A 758 23.38 10.20 -5.43
C ILE A 758 23.79 11.56 -6.00
N LEU A 759 24.32 11.60 -7.23
CA LEU A 759 24.71 12.86 -7.89
C LEU A 759 23.53 13.81 -8.12
N LYS A 760 22.34 13.28 -8.42
CA LYS A 760 21.12 14.10 -8.54
C LYS A 760 20.70 14.61 -7.17
N ALA A 761 20.65 13.75 -6.15
CA ALA A 761 20.24 14.14 -4.80
C ALA A 761 21.18 15.19 -4.18
N GLN A 762 22.49 15.08 -4.42
CA GLN A 762 23.46 16.12 -4.01
C GLN A 762 23.20 17.45 -4.72
N ARG A 763 22.97 17.42 -6.04
CA ARG A 763 22.65 18.64 -6.79
C ARG A 763 21.33 19.27 -6.35
N ASP A 764 20.32 18.47 -6.07
CA ASP A 764 19.03 18.96 -5.61
C ASP A 764 19.18 19.63 -4.24
N LYS A 765 20.00 19.07 -3.34
CA LYS A 765 20.37 19.68 -2.05
C LYS A 765 21.16 20.99 -2.22
N ASP A 766 22.09 21.07 -3.17
CA ASP A 766 22.85 22.30 -3.46
C ASP A 766 21.97 23.44 -4.01
N ASN A 767 20.80 23.09 -4.59
CA ASN A 767 19.84 24.06 -5.11
C ASN A 767 18.83 24.54 -4.07
N ASP A 768 18.76 23.90 -2.88
CA ASP A 768 17.87 24.31 -1.80
C ASP A 768 18.31 25.67 -1.20
N GLU A 769 17.37 26.41 -0.60
CA GLU A 769 17.60 27.79 -0.14
C GLU A 769 18.71 27.90 0.92
N VAL A 770 19.56 28.94 0.78
CA VAL A 770 20.66 29.25 1.70
C VAL A 770 20.14 29.44 3.12
N ASN A 771 20.66 28.65 4.06
CA ASN A 771 20.26 28.71 5.46
C ASN A 771 20.95 29.87 6.20
N GLU A 772 20.29 30.49 7.19
CA GLU A 772 20.90 31.51 8.07
C GLU A 772 22.15 30.95 8.79
N GLY A 773 22.19 29.64 9.01
CA GLY A 773 23.36 28.93 9.53
C GLY A 773 24.61 29.05 8.65
N GLU A 774 24.47 28.96 7.33
CA GLU A 774 25.59 29.07 6.39
C GLU A 774 26.15 30.50 6.35
N LEU A 775 25.27 31.50 6.44
CA LEU A 775 25.68 32.90 6.60
C LEU A 775 26.47 33.14 7.89
N LYS A 776 26.04 32.54 9.01
CA LYS A 776 26.78 32.60 10.28
C LYS A 776 28.14 31.93 10.16
N GLN A 777 28.22 30.79 9.48
CA GLN A 777 29.47 30.10 9.22
C GLN A 777 30.45 30.96 8.42
N ILE A 778 30.01 31.53 7.28
CA ILE A 778 30.86 32.42 6.46
C ILE A 778 31.38 33.60 7.28
N LYS A 779 30.55 34.18 8.17
CA LYS A 779 30.97 35.25 9.08
C LYS A 779 32.09 34.79 10.02
N GLN A 780 32.01 33.56 10.53
CA GLN A 780 33.03 33.01 11.42
C GLN A 780 34.31 32.63 10.67
N ASP A 781 34.22 32.10 9.45
CA ASP A 781 35.38 31.84 8.59
C ASP A 781 36.15 33.12 8.27
N ILE A 782 35.45 34.22 7.98
CA ILE A 782 36.05 35.55 7.79
C ILE A 782 36.76 36.01 9.07
N SER A 783 36.17 35.73 10.24
CA SER A 783 36.75 36.12 11.53
C SER A 783 38.01 35.31 11.85
N SER A 784 37.99 33.99 11.61
CA SER A 784 39.14 33.10 11.73
C SER A 784 40.28 33.52 10.79
N LEU A 785 39.96 33.77 9.51
CA LEU A 785 40.92 34.25 8.51
C LEU A 785 41.57 35.58 8.93
N ARG A 786 40.78 36.51 9.50
CA ARG A 786 41.29 37.77 10.03
C ARG A 786 42.33 37.54 11.12
N TYR A 787 42.09 36.62 12.05
CA TYR A 787 43.06 36.31 13.12
C TYR A 787 44.35 35.69 12.56
N GLU A 788 44.26 34.77 11.60
CA GLU A 788 45.44 34.16 10.97
C GLU A 788 46.29 35.20 10.23
N LEU A 789 45.66 36.13 9.51
CA LEU A 789 46.35 37.22 8.82
C LEU A 789 47.03 38.20 9.79
N LEU A 790 46.36 38.54 10.89
CA LEU A 790 46.95 39.38 11.94
C LEU A 790 48.16 38.72 12.60
N GLU A 791 48.10 37.42 12.84
CA GLU A 791 49.24 36.66 13.37
C GLU A 791 50.42 36.68 12.40
N ARG A 792 50.21 36.38 11.11
CA ARG A 792 51.28 36.45 10.11
C ARG A 792 51.87 37.85 10.03
N GLY A 793 51.03 38.89 10.12
CA GLY A 793 51.47 40.28 10.24
C GLY A 793 52.37 40.50 11.45
N ASN A 794 51.96 40.04 12.64
CA ASN A 794 52.72 40.16 13.88
C ASN A 794 54.04 39.36 13.85
N GLN A 795 54.04 38.16 13.27
CA GLN A 795 55.24 37.36 13.08
C GLN A 795 56.23 38.06 12.14
N ILE A 796 55.76 38.66 11.04
CA ILE A 796 56.60 39.45 10.13
C ILE A 796 57.18 40.67 10.85
N VAL A 797 56.38 41.40 11.64
CA VAL A 797 56.86 42.54 12.44
C VAL A 797 57.90 42.10 13.47
N SER A 798 57.68 40.97 14.14
CA SER A 798 58.64 40.42 15.11
C SER A 798 59.96 39.99 14.43
N LEU A 799 59.90 39.41 13.23
CA LEU A 799 61.07 39.06 12.41
C LEU A 799 61.86 40.30 11.96
N PHE A 800 61.17 41.40 11.62
CA PHE A 800 61.80 42.68 11.34
C PHE A 800 62.48 43.26 12.58
N SER A 801 61.80 43.24 13.73
CA SER A 801 62.35 43.75 14.99
C SER A 801 63.56 42.93 15.46
N VAL A 802 63.52 41.58 15.34
CA VAL A 802 64.66 40.71 15.64
C VAL A 802 65.81 40.95 14.66
N LYS A 803 65.55 41.17 13.37
CA LYS A 803 66.58 41.60 12.40
C LYS A 803 67.21 42.94 12.76
N GLU A 804 66.43 43.90 13.24
CA GLU A 804 66.93 45.20 13.71
C GLU A 804 67.74 45.08 15.01
N ILE A 805 67.33 44.22 15.94
CA ILE A 805 68.08 43.91 17.16
C ILE A 805 69.40 43.21 16.82
N ILE A 806 69.39 42.25 15.89
CA ILE A 806 70.61 41.59 15.39
C ILE A 806 71.52 42.60 14.68
N ARG A 807 70.96 43.51 13.87
CA ARG A 807 71.71 44.58 13.21
C ARG A 807 72.32 45.56 14.21
N CYS A 808 71.58 45.97 15.25
CA CYS A 808 72.09 46.83 16.32
C CYS A 808 73.16 46.12 17.16
N SER A 809 72.97 44.84 17.47
CA SER A 809 73.96 44.02 18.20
C SER A 809 75.25 43.81 17.38
N LEU A 810 75.14 43.60 16.06
CA LEU A 810 76.28 43.56 15.15
C LEU A 810 77.00 44.90 15.03
N LEU A 811 76.26 46.01 14.96
CA LEU A 811 76.82 47.37 14.98
C LEU A 811 77.54 47.66 16.31
N GLN A 812 77.00 47.20 17.43
CA GLN A 812 77.58 47.38 18.76
C GLN A 812 78.82 46.51 18.97
N CYS A 813 78.84 45.27 18.46
CA CYS A 813 80.06 44.45 18.38
C CYS A 813 81.13 45.06 17.46
N LEU A 814 80.75 45.66 16.33
CA LEU A 814 81.69 46.36 15.43
C LEU A 814 82.28 47.62 16.08
N TYR A 815 81.49 48.34 16.89
CA TYR A 815 81.96 49.52 17.64
C TYR A 815 82.87 49.18 18.83
N GLN A 816 82.80 47.96 19.36
CA GLN A 816 83.71 47.48 20.43
C GLN A 816 85.06 46.96 19.90
N TYR A 817 85.19 46.76 18.58
CA TYR A 817 86.42 46.30 17.92
C TYR A 817 87.18 47.40 17.15
N SER A 818 86.67 48.63 17.13
CA SER A 818 87.38 49.86 16.73
C SER A 818 87.80 50.65 17.96
#